data_AF-A0A496AQU1-F1
#
_entry.id   AF-A0A496AQU1-F1
#
_cell.length_a   1.000
_cell.length_b   1.000
_cell.length_c   1.000
_cell.angle_alpha   90.00
_cell.angle_beta   90.00
_cell.angle_gamma   90.00
#
_symmetry.space_group_name_H-M   'P 1'
#
loop_
_entity.id
_entity.type
_entity.pdbx_description
1 polymer ?
#
loop_
_entity_poly.entity_id
_entity_poly.type
_entity_poly.pdbx_seq_one_letter_code
_entity_poly.pdbx_strand_id
1 'polypeptide(L)'
;MQHKPCANCGFLNPPFKFCGECGTPLEGTSRAHEFPATDTVSIEQTLPHGAERRQLTVLFCDIVDSTAFTEKLDPEELRNLLEVYRTCIMEVVLAQNGHVARYFGDGILVYFGYPIAHEDTAHRAVRAALGIVAALETLNPYLHNSFGVEINVRISIDTGRVVIWHISAQESPEAIDIVGKTPNLAARMQKLAAPNNIVIGDTTHQLVEGFFKCDALGAAELRGISQPVNIYQVSGEIPAQSRLDIASMTGLTPLIGREREVEILKQGWTHALAAKGQALLIEGEAGIGKSRCVQLIQEHVENHPEVVTLEGRCSPYYQNSPLYPILSLFQEHIVQFTSTDTAQIRLEKLENLLRDYSISTVGQDTNSEDSETQTDTSETLPLLAELLDIPFEVQRQTETRIGARPYGRPVEQDIYPSGWRGSQRRQQTLEVLVQVLLKMSEQKPILFVVEDLHWIDPSSIEFLTLLITRIENARIFTVLSRRSDTQHFQRNIQSNEDENLQTAPENNLTNSALNREILEKLLQPAWANTLPLTTLTPPQVKTMIQHVAGDTQLPPNLLTQIVERTEGVPLFVEELTQMMLEGDTAALSSDASDITRPQPQTMQVPVTLQDLLTARLDELGTVKEIIQLSATLGREWTAELLHQIASGVNLENHTFTDLASLKAELDKLVSTYILNRNELPDNQFRYTFRHPLLRETAYQSLLKSRRQQYHQQIAEVLQRTDSLQPELVAYHYTEAGIPEKAVDYWHRAAHRALEHSANVEGVRHIMQGLAALETLATNGNTPVQQVAVEQRELELQTTLGTALIATKGYASPEVEAAYTRARELLETLEKREESHVEDASDTLLDRIKDLRFPVLFGLWLSHLVRGRLLSARELGEACLAIAKQAENQAFEVEAHRALGATLYYLSEFKNALAHLEAGIERYQPQHHPVPAFLHYVAEPGMTLLAYSAPLLWGLGYPVQSEERINKAAIIGKKTNHPFSDAVSLHFKTVLYQYRGEVEQVDTSATQMLQICKEHGFSVWEAAATVMKGWVLAEQNHPEEAITMIRKGITTWEETRAEMLLPLFLALLAQAYQRAGQHNLALQTLDSASCVITRTGERNYAAELTRQKGELCLILAKEVEAVSTENTQPTVAQAESYFQEALIIARQQDAKSWELRAALSLSELWRNQNRGQDAYNLLKPIYAWFTEGLDTNDLLRAKNLLKELEE
;
A
#
# COMPACT_ATOMS: atom_id res chain seq x y z
N MET A 1 -1.61 65.89 -4.67
CA MET A 1 -2.82 65.06 -4.48
C MET A 1 -3.25 65.23 -3.03
N GLN A 2 -4.46 65.72 -2.78
CA GLN A 2 -4.91 66.00 -1.40
C GLN A 2 -5.39 64.70 -0.73
N HIS A 3 -4.74 64.31 0.36
CA HIS A 3 -5.21 63.23 1.24
C HIS A 3 -6.47 63.71 1.99
N LYS A 4 -7.49 62.84 2.08
CA LYS A 4 -8.75 63.13 2.78
C LYS A 4 -8.82 62.35 4.10
N PRO A 5 -9.05 63.00 5.25
CA PRO A 5 -9.28 62.30 6.50
C PRO A 5 -10.62 61.54 6.48
N CYS A 6 -10.63 60.31 7.00
CA CYS A 6 -11.85 59.53 7.17
C CYS A 6 -12.74 60.17 8.23
N ALA A 7 -14.03 60.36 7.92
CA ALA A 7 -15.00 60.92 8.87
C ALA A 7 -15.29 60.02 10.08
N ASN A 8 -14.94 58.73 10.01
CA ASN A 8 -15.21 57.75 11.08
C ASN A 8 -14.00 57.57 12.02
N CYS A 9 -12.80 57.27 11.48
CA CYS A 9 -11.61 57.01 12.32
C CYS A 9 -10.53 58.11 12.25
N GLY A 10 -10.69 59.13 11.40
CA GLY A 10 -9.71 60.23 11.25
C GLY A 10 -8.47 59.91 10.40
N PHE A 11 -8.30 58.67 9.93
CA PHE A 11 -7.15 58.26 9.12
C PHE A 11 -7.03 59.06 7.83
N LEU A 12 -5.82 59.55 7.49
CA LEU A 12 -5.56 60.38 6.33
C LEU A 12 -5.40 59.50 5.08
N ASN A 13 -6.48 59.32 4.32
CA ASN A 13 -6.49 58.42 3.18
C ASN A 13 -5.90 59.10 1.93
N PRO A 14 -5.10 58.38 1.13
CA PRO A 14 -4.89 58.69 -0.29
C PRO A 14 -6.24 58.75 -1.05
N PRO A 15 -6.29 59.01 -2.38
CA PRO A 15 -7.55 59.11 -3.12
C PRO A 15 -8.21 57.73 -3.34
N PHE A 16 -8.52 57.04 -2.24
CA PHE A 16 -9.22 55.77 -2.19
C PHE A 16 -10.70 55.99 -1.96
N LYS A 17 -11.52 55.05 -2.47
CA LYS A 17 -12.98 55.08 -2.32
C LYS A 17 -13.44 54.70 -0.91
N PHE A 18 -12.58 54.02 -0.15
CA PHE A 18 -12.83 53.55 1.21
C PHE A 18 -11.61 53.84 2.10
N CYS A 19 -11.84 53.96 3.40
CA CYS A 19 -10.77 54.15 4.36
C CYS A 19 -9.91 52.88 4.47
N GLY A 20 -8.60 53.00 4.28
CA GLY A 20 -7.66 51.88 4.36
C GLY A 20 -7.51 51.27 5.76
N GLU A 21 -8.04 51.91 6.80
CA GLU A 21 -7.95 51.43 8.17
C GLU A 21 -9.27 50.82 8.68
N CYS A 22 -10.41 51.49 8.44
CA CYS A 22 -11.71 51.05 8.97
C CYS A 22 -12.75 50.68 7.89
N GLY A 23 -12.39 50.73 6.61
CA GLY A 23 -13.26 50.35 5.50
C GLY A 23 -14.41 51.33 5.20
N THR A 24 -14.49 52.47 5.89
CA THR A 24 -15.61 53.42 5.70
C THR A 24 -15.51 54.12 4.32
N PRO A 25 -16.59 54.16 3.51
CA PRO A 25 -16.58 54.83 2.21
C PRO A 25 -16.29 56.33 2.34
N LEU A 26 -15.40 56.87 1.51
CA LEU A 26 -14.94 58.27 1.54
C LEU A 26 -15.70 59.17 0.55
N GLU A 27 -16.55 58.61 -0.30
CA GLU A 27 -17.41 59.34 -1.24
C GLU A 27 -18.84 58.79 -1.21
N GLY A 28 -19.82 59.66 -0.91
CA GLY A 28 -21.23 59.29 -0.76
C GLY A 28 -22.00 59.37 -2.08
N THR A 29 -22.78 58.32 -2.39
CA THR A 29 -23.93 58.43 -3.29
C THR A 29 -25.17 57.88 -2.60
N SER A 30 -26.07 58.80 -2.27
CA SER A 30 -27.46 58.54 -1.91
C SER A 30 -28.26 58.32 -3.20
N ARG A 31 -29.01 57.23 -3.29
CA ARG A 31 -30.23 57.17 -4.12
C ARG A 31 -31.35 56.48 -3.38
N ALA A 32 -32.46 57.21 -3.33
CA ALA A 32 -33.68 56.95 -2.60
C ALA A 32 -34.56 55.89 -3.28
N HIS A 33 -35.44 55.30 -2.46
CA HIS A 33 -36.57 54.47 -2.83
C HIS A 33 -37.48 55.15 -3.87
N GLU A 34 -37.77 54.44 -4.96
CA GLU A 34 -38.97 54.66 -5.79
C GLU A 34 -39.62 53.31 -6.11
N PHE A 35 -40.88 53.16 -5.67
CA PHE A 35 -41.80 52.10 -6.09
C PHE A 35 -42.36 52.43 -7.48
N PRO A 36 -42.56 51.44 -8.37
CA PRO A 36 -43.55 51.54 -9.43
C PRO A 36 -44.84 50.82 -9.02
N ALA A 37 -45.94 51.56 -9.07
CA ALA A 37 -47.29 51.01 -9.15
C ALA A 37 -47.50 50.31 -10.51
N THR A 38 -48.30 49.25 -10.57
CA THR A 38 -49.61 49.26 -11.26
C THR A 38 -50.32 47.91 -11.16
N ASP A 39 -51.63 48.02 -11.01
CA ASP A 39 -52.64 46.98 -11.19
C ASP A 39 -52.48 46.20 -12.51
N THR A 40 -52.62 44.88 -12.42
CA THR A 40 -53.44 44.08 -13.35
C THR A 40 -53.72 42.73 -12.69
N VAL A 41 -54.92 42.60 -12.13
CA VAL A 41 -55.44 41.34 -11.60
C VAL A 41 -55.80 40.43 -12.78
N SER A 42 -54.98 39.43 -13.05
CA SER A 42 -55.37 38.25 -13.81
C SER A 42 -56.02 37.24 -12.86
N ILE A 43 -57.31 36.99 -13.08
CA ILE A 43 -58.08 35.94 -12.41
C ILE A 43 -57.56 34.60 -12.94
N GLU A 44 -56.60 33.98 -12.24
CA GLU A 44 -56.30 32.56 -12.37
C GLU A 44 -56.91 31.80 -11.20
N GLN A 45 -57.65 30.76 -11.56
CA GLN A 45 -58.53 29.94 -10.73
C GLN A 45 -57.75 29.25 -9.61
N THR A 46 -57.90 29.75 -8.38
CA THR A 46 -57.50 29.04 -7.16
C THR A 46 -58.36 27.77 -7.01
N LEU A 47 -57.71 26.60 -7.11
CA LEU A 47 -58.31 25.33 -6.70
C LEU A 47 -58.68 25.40 -5.20
N PRO A 48 -59.76 24.73 -4.76
CA PRO A 48 -60.18 24.73 -3.36
C PRO A 48 -59.05 24.26 -2.42
N HIS A 49 -58.96 24.86 -1.22
CA HIS A 49 -57.97 24.53 -0.20
C HIS A 49 -57.78 23.01 -0.04
N GLY A 50 -56.57 22.52 -0.34
CA GLY A 50 -56.17 21.13 -0.12
C GLY A 50 -55.90 20.29 -1.38
N ALA A 51 -56.02 20.85 -2.59
CA ALA A 51 -55.71 20.15 -3.84
C ALA A 51 -54.34 20.58 -4.43
N GLU A 52 -53.39 19.65 -4.56
CA GLU A 52 -52.04 19.93 -5.07
C GLU A 52 -51.77 19.22 -6.40
N ARG A 53 -51.26 19.95 -7.40
CA ARG A 53 -50.77 19.36 -8.65
C ARG A 53 -49.33 18.89 -8.43
N ARG A 54 -49.09 17.59 -8.56
CA ARG A 54 -47.75 17.00 -8.46
C ARG A 54 -47.47 16.04 -9.60
N GLN A 55 -46.20 15.87 -9.94
CA GLN A 55 -45.75 14.71 -10.68
C GLN A 55 -45.63 13.55 -9.69
N LEU A 56 -46.30 12.44 -9.98
CA LEU A 56 -46.35 11.28 -9.12
C LEU A 56 -45.97 10.04 -9.92
N THR A 57 -45.14 9.19 -9.33
CA THR A 57 -44.88 7.85 -9.87
C THR A 57 -45.74 6.85 -9.12
N VAL A 58 -46.49 6.05 -9.88
CA VAL A 58 -47.46 5.08 -9.35
C VAL A 58 -47.00 3.68 -9.71
N LEU A 59 -46.76 2.86 -8.69
CA LEU A 59 -46.49 1.43 -8.82
C LEU A 59 -47.75 0.65 -8.46
N PHE A 60 -48.12 -0.29 -9.32
CA PHE A 60 -49.18 -1.25 -9.09
C PHE A 60 -48.60 -2.66 -9.14
N CYS A 61 -48.78 -3.42 -8.07
CA CYS A 61 -48.32 -4.79 -7.92
C CYS A 61 -49.52 -5.70 -7.62
N ASP A 62 -49.65 -6.81 -8.31
CA ASP A 62 -50.82 -7.68 -8.21
C ASP A 62 -50.41 -9.15 -8.30
N ILE A 63 -51.05 -10.01 -7.51
CA ILE A 63 -50.71 -11.43 -7.44
C ILE A 63 -51.28 -12.16 -8.66
N VAL A 64 -50.47 -13.00 -9.29
CA VAL A 64 -50.90 -13.84 -10.41
C VAL A 64 -51.83 -14.94 -9.90
N ASP A 65 -53.01 -15.05 -10.51
CA ASP A 65 -54.01 -16.10 -10.27
C ASP A 65 -54.49 -16.22 -8.82
N SER A 66 -54.61 -15.10 -8.09
CA SER A 66 -55.02 -15.07 -6.68
C SER A 66 -56.34 -15.78 -6.34
N THR A 67 -57.28 -15.81 -7.29
CA THR A 67 -58.56 -16.56 -7.16
C THR A 67 -58.38 -18.08 -7.07
N ALA A 68 -57.26 -18.63 -7.57
CA ALA A 68 -56.95 -20.05 -7.38
C ALA A 68 -56.54 -20.36 -5.93
N PHE A 69 -56.04 -19.39 -5.17
CA PHE A 69 -55.70 -19.58 -3.75
C PHE A 69 -56.94 -19.69 -2.87
N THR A 70 -58.03 -18.99 -3.20
CA THR A 70 -59.32 -19.11 -2.48
C THR A 70 -59.98 -20.49 -2.61
N GLU A 71 -59.60 -21.30 -3.60
CA GLU A 71 -60.07 -22.68 -3.75
C GLU A 71 -59.17 -23.70 -3.05
N LYS A 72 -57.91 -23.35 -2.79
CA LYS A 72 -56.88 -24.26 -2.24
C LYS A 72 -56.61 -24.09 -0.75
N LEU A 73 -56.78 -22.88 -0.23
CA LEU A 73 -56.50 -22.52 1.16
C LEU A 73 -57.80 -22.17 1.88
N ASP A 74 -57.87 -22.47 3.17
CA ASP A 74 -58.98 -21.98 3.97
C ASP A 74 -58.88 -20.44 4.20
N PRO A 75 -59.97 -19.77 4.60
CA PRO A 75 -59.95 -18.31 4.77
C PRO A 75 -58.95 -17.79 5.82
N GLU A 76 -58.56 -18.58 6.82
CA GLU A 76 -57.58 -18.19 7.84
C GLU A 76 -56.14 -18.33 7.32
N GLU A 77 -55.85 -19.42 6.63
CA GLU A 77 -54.57 -19.67 5.94
C GLU A 77 -54.33 -18.63 4.84
N LEU A 78 -55.35 -18.32 4.04
CA LEU A 78 -55.27 -17.29 3.01
C LEU A 78 -55.00 -15.90 3.61
N ARG A 79 -55.63 -15.58 4.76
CA ARG A 79 -55.37 -14.33 5.46
C ARG A 79 -53.92 -14.26 5.94
N ASN A 80 -53.40 -15.32 6.54
CA ASN A 80 -52.02 -15.37 7.03
C ASN A 80 -51.00 -15.27 5.89
N LEU A 81 -51.26 -15.97 4.77
CA LEU A 81 -50.44 -15.85 3.56
C LEU A 81 -50.42 -14.41 3.04
N LEU A 82 -51.58 -13.76 2.95
CA LEU A 82 -51.67 -12.36 2.51
C LEU A 82 -51.01 -11.40 3.49
N GLU A 83 -51.00 -11.69 4.80
CA GLU A 83 -50.29 -10.89 5.81
C GLU A 83 -48.77 -10.99 5.64
N VAL A 84 -48.24 -12.21 5.46
CA VAL A 84 -46.81 -12.44 5.20
C VAL A 84 -46.36 -11.78 3.90
N TYR A 85 -47.15 -11.93 2.83
CA TYR A 85 -46.92 -11.27 1.54
C TYR A 85 -46.92 -9.74 1.67
N ARG A 86 -47.91 -9.17 2.36
CA ARG A 86 -48.03 -7.71 2.52
C ARG A 86 -46.91 -7.14 3.38
N THR A 87 -46.49 -7.82 4.44
CA THR A 87 -45.35 -7.38 5.26
C THR A 87 -44.06 -7.36 4.45
N CYS A 88 -43.80 -8.42 3.68
CA CYS A 88 -42.63 -8.51 2.80
C CYS A 88 -42.58 -7.35 1.79
N ILE A 89 -43.69 -7.06 1.12
CA ILE A 89 -43.74 -5.94 0.15
C ILE A 89 -43.64 -4.58 0.86
N MET A 90 -44.29 -4.42 2.01
CA MET A 90 -44.26 -3.17 2.77
C MET A 90 -42.83 -2.82 3.20
N GLU A 91 -42.03 -3.79 3.63
CA GLU A 91 -40.62 -3.58 3.98
C GLU A 91 -39.82 -3.07 2.78
N VAL A 92 -39.97 -3.70 1.61
CA VAL A 92 -39.28 -3.27 0.37
C VAL A 92 -39.73 -1.88 -0.06
N VAL A 93 -41.03 -1.60 0.00
CA VAL A 93 -41.60 -0.31 -0.42
C VAL A 93 -41.17 0.83 0.50
N LEU A 94 -41.19 0.61 1.82
CA LEU A 94 -40.76 1.61 2.80
C LEU A 94 -39.26 1.89 2.69
N ALA A 95 -38.43 0.87 2.43
CA ALA A 95 -36.99 1.05 2.21
C ALA A 95 -36.69 2.00 1.02
N GLN A 96 -37.58 2.05 0.03
CA GLN A 96 -37.48 2.94 -1.13
C GLN A 96 -38.25 4.25 -0.97
N ASN A 97 -38.68 4.60 0.25
CA ASN A 97 -39.53 5.77 0.54
C ASN A 97 -40.84 5.81 -0.25
N GLY A 98 -41.38 4.64 -0.62
CA GLY A 98 -42.69 4.51 -1.23
C GLY A 98 -43.80 4.53 -0.17
N HIS A 99 -44.90 5.17 -0.50
CA HIS A 99 -46.09 5.20 0.35
C HIS A 99 -47.12 4.18 -0.16
N VAL A 100 -47.41 3.14 0.63
CA VAL A 100 -48.48 2.19 0.31
C VAL A 100 -49.82 2.90 0.47
N ALA A 101 -50.43 3.27 -0.65
CA ALA A 101 -51.65 4.06 -0.66
C ALA A 101 -52.88 3.22 -0.32
N ARG A 102 -52.98 2.02 -0.91
CA ARG A 102 -54.14 1.15 -0.74
C ARG A 102 -53.85 -0.29 -1.13
N TYR A 103 -54.46 -1.21 -0.38
CA TYR A 103 -54.61 -2.61 -0.77
C TYR A 103 -55.94 -2.82 -1.50
N PHE A 104 -55.90 -3.44 -2.69
CA PHE A 104 -57.06 -3.83 -3.50
C PHE A 104 -57.16 -5.34 -3.55
N GLY A 105 -57.71 -5.96 -2.49
CA GLY A 105 -57.70 -7.41 -2.37
C GLY A 105 -56.26 -7.92 -2.27
N ASP A 106 -55.79 -8.58 -3.33
CA ASP A 106 -54.44 -9.10 -3.56
C ASP A 106 -53.48 -8.10 -4.23
N GLY A 107 -54.00 -7.01 -4.81
CA GLY A 107 -53.22 -5.94 -5.40
C GLY A 107 -52.78 -4.86 -4.40
N ILE A 108 -51.64 -4.23 -4.66
CA ILE A 108 -51.02 -3.17 -3.86
C ILE A 108 -50.75 -1.96 -4.76
N LEU A 109 -51.28 -0.80 -4.37
CA LEU A 109 -51.04 0.48 -5.02
C LEU A 109 -50.08 1.31 -4.16
N VAL A 110 -48.96 1.73 -4.75
CA VAL A 110 -47.88 2.47 -4.08
C VAL A 110 -47.62 3.78 -4.82
N TYR A 111 -47.45 4.85 -4.04
CA TYR A 111 -47.12 6.18 -4.54
C TYR A 111 -45.70 6.56 -4.16
N PHE A 112 -44.94 7.05 -5.14
CA PHE A 112 -43.62 7.64 -4.96
C PHE A 112 -43.70 9.13 -5.32
N GLY A 113 -43.15 9.99 -4.46
CA GLY A 113 -43.33 11.45 -4.52
C GLY A 113 -44.47 11.99 -3.64
N TYR A 114 -44.96 11.14 -2.73
CA TYR A 114 -46.00 11.46 -1.76
C TYR A 114 -45.75 10.70 -0.44
N PRO A 115 -45.93 11.32 0.75
CA PRO A 115 -46.32 12.72 0.98
C PRO A 115 -45.20 13.72 0.67
N ILE A 116 -43.95 13.25 0.53
CA ILE A 116 -42.77 14.05 0.24
C ILE A 116 -42.37 13.86 -1.23
N ALA A 117 -42.13 14.96 -1.94
CA ALA A 117 -41.66 14.94 -3.32
C ALA A 117 -40.15 14.67 -3.38
N HIS A 118 -39.73 13.80 -4.28
CA HIS A 118 -38.33 13.51 -4.58
C HIS A 118 -38.10 13.67 -6.08
N GLU A 119 -36.87 13.99 -6.50
CA GLU A 119 -36.54 14.13 -7.93
C GLU A 119 -36.38 12.77 -8.64
N ASP A 120 -36.08 11.71 -7.87
CA ASP A 120 -35.77 10.36 -8.33
C ASP A 120 -36.93 9.36 -8.14
N THR A 121 -38.19 9.82 -8.05
CA THR A 121 -39.36 8.97 -7.73
C THR A 121 -39.56 7.81 -8.71
N ALA A 122 -39.23 8.02 -9.98
CA ALA A 122 -39.27 6.98 -11.00
C ALA A 122 -38.25 5.86 -10.74
N HIS A 123 -37.02 6.22 -10.36
CA HIS A 123 -35.94 5.27 -10.03
C HIS A 123 -36.31 4.44 -8.80
N ARG A 124 -36.78 5.12 -7.73
CA ARG A 124 -37.21 4.46 -6.48
C ARG A 124 -38.34 3.46 -6.72
N ALA A 125 -39.31 3.81 -7.55
CA ALA A 125 -40.40 2.90 -7.92
C ALA A 125 -39.89 1.66 -8.67
N VAL A 126 -38.97 1.83 -9.61
CA VAL A 126 -38.39 0.70 -10.36
C VAL A 126 -37.54 -0.20 -9.47
N ARG A 127 -36.73 0.37 -8.55
CA ARG A 127 -36.00 -0.42 -7.55
C ARG A 127 -36.91 -1.15 -6.58
N ALA A 128 -37.98 -0.51 -6.12
CA ALA A 128 -38.98 -1.17 -5.29
C ALA A 128 -39.62 -2.35 -6.03
N ALA A 129 -39.92 -2.19 -7.32
CA ALA A 129 -40.45 -3.29 -8.14
C ALA A 129 -39.46 -4.46 -8.28
N LEU A 130 -38.20 -4.18 -8.58
CA LEU A 130 -37.14 -5.20 -8.65
C LEU A 130 -36.94 -5.90 -7.29
N GLY A 131 -36.92 -5.11 -6.21
CA GLY A 131 -36.82 -5.61 -4.84
C GLY A 131 -38.00 -6.49 -4.44
N ILE A 132 -39.23 -6.16 -4.87
CA ILE A 132 -40.42 -6.98 -4.60
C ILE A 132 -40.27 -8.36 -5.26
N VAL A 133 -39.81 -8.40 -6.52
CA VAL A 133 -39.61 -9.66 -7.24
C VAL A 133 -38.54 -10.51 -6.54
N ALA A 134 -37.39 -9.93 -6.20
CA ALA A 134 -36.31 -10.64 -5.50
C ALA A 134 -36.70 -11.11 -4.08
N ALA A 135 -37.46 -10.31 -3.34
CA ALA A 135 -37.95 -10.67 -2.01
C ALA A 135 -38.93 -11.84 -2.07
N LEU A 136 -39.79 -11.90 -3.09
CA LEU A 136 -40.71 -13.02 -3.30
C LEU A 136 -39.99 -14.29 -3.75
N GLU A 137 -38.93 -14.21 -4.56
CA GLU A 137 -38.07 -15.36 -4.87
C GLU A 137 -37.47 -15.98 -3.61
N THR A 138 -37.08 -15.14 -2.65
CA THR A 138 -36.53 -15.58 -1.35
C THR A 138 -37.62 -16.13 -0.42
N LEU A 139 -38.83 -15.58 -0.48
CA LEU A 139 -39.96 -15.96 0.38
C LEU A 139 -40.68 -17.23 -0.11
N ASN A 140 -40.70 -17.50 -1.42
CA ASN A 140 -41.43 -18.61 -2.02
C ASN A 140 -41.07 -20.01 -1.46
N PRO A 141 -39.81 -20.35 -1.15
CA PRO A 141 -39.49 -21.61 -0.46
C PRO A 141 -40.21 -21.77 0.89
N TYR A 142 -40.33 -20.68 1.66
CA TYR A 142 -41.06 -20.68 2.92
C TYR A 142 -42.57 -20.82 2.72
N LEU A 143 -43.13 -20.12 1.73
CA LEU A 143 -44.56 -20.21 1.41
C LEU A 143 -44.95 -21.59 0.87
N HIS A 144 -44.09 -22.20 0.06
CA HIS A 144 -44.28 -23.57 -0.40
C HIS A 144 -44.27 -24.55 0.77
N ASN A 145 -43.35 -24.40 1.73
CA ASN A 145 -43.27 -25.29 2.89
C ASN A 145 -44.44 -25.09 3.88
N SER A 146 -44.92 -23.86 4.04
CA SER A 146 -45.90 -23.50 5.06
C SER A 146 -47.35 -23.55 4.56
N PHE A 147 -47.58 -23.25 3.29
CA PHE A 147 -48.91 -23.13 2.68
C PHE A 147 -49.07 -23.95 1.37
N GLY A 148 -48.01 -24.62 0.89
CA GLY A 148 -48.09 -25.45 -0.33
C GLY A 148 -48.30 -24.66 -1.63
N VAL A 149 -47.97 -23.37 -1.63
CA VAL A 149 -48.19 -22.45 -2.76
C VAL A 149 -46.98 -21.53 -2.97
N GLU A 150 -46.83 -21.06 -4.21
CA GLU A 150 -45.86 -20.03 -4.59
C GLU A 150 -46.62 -18.78 -5.07
N ILE A 151 -46.08 -17.61 -4.75
CA ILE A 151 -46.64 -16.32 -5.16
C ILE A 151 -45.76 -15.75 -6.26
N ASN A 152 -46.40 -15.41 -7.38
CA ASN A 152 -45.80 -14.61 -8.44
C ASN A 152 -46.59 -13.32 -8.58
N VAL A 153 -45.92 -12.23 -8.97
CA VAL A 153 -46.55 -10.91 -9.09
C VAL A 153 -46.41 -10.34 -10.49
N ARG A 154 -47.30 -9.43 -10.84
CA ARG A 154 -47.17 -8.57 -12.03
C ARG A 154 -47.07 -7.14 -11.56
N ILE A 155 -46.01 -6.45 -11.98
CA ILE A 155 -45.76 -5.09 -11.54
C ILE A 155 -45.80 -4.15 -12.74
N SER A 156 -46.46 -3.00 -12.57
CA SER A 156 -46.44 -1.93 -13.55
C SER A 156 -46.20 -0.58 -12.91
N ILE A 157 -45.45 0.28 -13.59
CA ILE A 157 -45.14 1.63 -13.11
C ILE A 157 -45.45 2.65 -14.19
N ASP A 158 -46.14 3.72 -13.80
CA ASP A 158 -46.32 4.88 -14.66
C ASP A 158 -46.09 6.19 -13.90
N THR A 159 -45.63 7.21 -14.61
CA THR A 159 -45.28 8.52 -14.04
C THR A 159 -46.01 9.61 -14.79
N GLY A 160 -46.66 10.52 -14.06
CA GLY A 160 -47.30 11.66 -14.70
C GLY A 160 -47.91 12.66 -13.71
N ARG A 161 -48.47 13.73 -14.27
CA ARG A 161 -49.08 14.81 -13.48
C ARG A 161 -50.44 14.39 -12.96
N VAL A 162 -50.63 14.48 -11.65
CA VAL A 162 -51.88 14.18 -10.94
C VAL A 162 -52.27 15.34 -10.03
N VAL A 163 -53.54 15.41 -9.66
CA VAL A 163 -54.05 16.30 -8.61
C VAL A 163 -54.35 15.45 -7.39
N ILE A 164 -53.71 15.76 -6.27
CA ILE A 164 -53.91 15.09 -4.98
C ILE A 164 -54.90 15.92 -4.17
N TRP A 165 -55.97 15.31 -3.68
CA TRP A 165 -57.03 15.96 -2.92
C TRP A 165 -57.22 15.28 -1.56
N HIS A 166 -57.17 16.02 -0.46
CA HIS A 166 -57.45 15.49 0.88
C HIS A 166 -58.96 15.57 1.21
N ILE A 167 -59.60 14.41 1.40
CA ILE A 167 -61.04 14.29 1.70
C ILE A 167 -61.35 14.55 3.19
N SER A 168 -60.38 14.40 4.10
CA SER A 168 -60.56 14.70 5.53
C SER A 168 -59.28 15.21 6.22
N ALA A 169 -59.41 15.90 7.35
CA ALA A 169 -58.30 16.45 8.14
C ALA A 169 -57.58 15.41 9.04
N GLN A 170 -57.97 14.13 9.00
CA GLN A 170 -57.27 13.06 9.69
C GLN A 170 -56.26 12.41 8.74
N GLU A 171 -55.00 12.31 9.16
CA GLU A 171 -53.90 11.61 8.48
C GLU A 171 -54.14 10.09 8.47
N SER A 172 -55.12 9.64 7.68
CA SER A 172 -55.31 8.23 7.35
C SER A 172 -55.03 8.01 5.85
N PRO A 173 -54.41 6.89 5.46
CA PRO A 173 -54.15 6.56 4.04
C PRO A 173 -55.41 6.56 3.18
N GLU A 174 -56.59 6.34 3.78
CA GLU A 174 -57.90 6.30 3.12
C GLU A 174 -58.51 7.69 2.88
N ALA A 175 -57.89 8.78 3.35
CA ALA A 175 -58.42 10.14 3.27
C ALA A 175 -57.88 10.96 2.07
N ILE A 176 -57.15 10.36 1.13
CA ILE A 176 -56.53 11.04 -0.02
C ILE A 176 -57.09 10.48 -1.33
N ASP A 177 -57.58 11.36 -2.20
CA ASP A 177 -58.01 11.01 -3.56
C ASP A 177 -57.01 11.55 -4.58
N ILE A 178 -56.63 10.74 -5.55
CA ILE A 178 -55.68 11.14 -6.60
C ILE A 178 -56.38 11.12 -7.95
N VAL A 179 -56.58 12.31 -8.50
CA VAL A 179 -57.25 12.52 -9.78
C VAL A 179 -56.20 12.74 -10.87
N GLY A 180 -56.04 11.75 -11.74
CA GLY A 180 -55.10 11.81 -12.86
C GLY A 180 -55.17 10.58 -13.76
N LYS A 181 -54.54 10.66 -14.94
CA LYS A 181 -54.48 9.54 -15.88
C LYS A 181 -53.52 8.44 -15.40
N THR A 182 -52.48 8.82 -14.66
CA THR A 182 -51.36 7.96 -14.24
C THR A 182 -51.75 6.75 -13.39
N PRO A 183 -52.56 6.86 -12.31
CA PRO A 183 -52.97 5.66 -11.55
C PRO A 183 -53.79 4.67 -12.38
N ASN A 184 -54.65 5.20 -13.27
CA ASN A 184 -55.46 4.40 -14.18
C ASN A 184 -54.61 3.73 -15.28
N LEU A 185 -53.55 4.39 -15.72
CA LEU A 185 -52.62 3.87 -16.72
C LEU A 185 -51.77 2.74 -16.11
N ALA A 186 -51.13 2.98 -14.95
CA ALA A 186 -50.39 1.95 -14.20
C ALA A 186 -51.26 0.70 -13.96
N ALA A 187 -52.44 0.84 -13.35
CA ALA A 187 -53.32 -0.30 -13.06
C ALA A 187 -53.75 -1.10 -14.31
N ARG A 188 -53.82 -0.48 -15.49
CA ARG A 188 -54.17 -1.17 -16.75
C ARG A 188 -52.97 -1.83 -17.40
N MET A 189 -51.78 -1.24 -17.26
CA MET A 189 -50.53 -1.78 -17.79
C MET A 189 -50.10 -3.06 -17.09
N GLN A 190 -50.43 -3.24 -15.81
CA GLN A 190 -50.12 -4.47 -15.06
C GLN A 190 -50.52 -5.75 -15.80
N LYS A 191 -51.64 -5.76 -16.52
CA LYS A 191 -52.12 -6.94 -17.26
C LYS A 191 -51.24 -7.32 -18.45
N LEU A 192 -50.35 -6.43 -18.88
CA LEU A 192 -49.39 -6.66 -19.95
C LEU A 192 -48.08 -7.28 -19.42
N ALA A 193 -47.83 -7.25 -18.11
CA ALA A 193 -46.69 -7.90 -17.51
C ALA A 193 -46.88 -9.43 -17.45
N ALA A 194 -45.85 -10.18 -17.84
CA ALA A 194 -45.76 -11.60 -17.52
C ALA A 194 -45.51 -11.79 -16.00
N PRO A 195 -45.73 -12.99 -15.43
CA PRO A 195 -45.38 -13.28 -14.03
C PRO A 195 -43.93 -12.91 -13.72
N ASN A 196 -43.73 -12.21 -12.60
CA ASN A 196 -42.47 -11.64 -12.10
C ASN A 196 -41.80 -10.60 -13.00
N ASN A 197 -42.51 -10.09 -14.02
CA ASN A 197 -42.01 -9.01 -14.86
C ASN A 197 -42.55 -7.65 -14.41
N ILE A 198 -41.75 -6.63 -14.71
CA ILE A 198 -42.03 -5.24 -14.42
C ILE A 198 -42.21 -4.53 -15.76
N VAL A 199 -43.34 -3.85 -15.94
CA VAL A 199 -43.61 -3.06 -17.15
C VAL A 199 -43.74 -1.58 -16.83
N ILE A 200 -43.17 -0.71 -17.66
CA ILE A 200 -43.18 0.74 -17.48
C ILE A 200 -43.69 1.45 -18.74
N GLY A 201 -44.30 2.62 -18.54
CA GLY A 201 -44.83 3.45 -19.63
C GLY A 201 -43.78 4.43 -20.16
N ASP A 202 -44.04 5.02 -21.33
CA ASP A 202 -43.15 5.98 -22.02
C ASP A 202 -42.52 7.03 -21.10
N THR A 203 -43.32 7.70 -20.28
CA THR A 203 -42.83 8.76 -19.39
C THR A 203 -41.94 8.21 -18.27
N THR A 204 -42.22 7.00 -17.78
CA THR A 204 -41.36 6.37 -16.78
C THR A 204 -40.06 5.90 -17.42
N HIS A 205 -40.13 5.32 -18.63
CA HIS A 205 -38.94 4.92 -19.39
C HIS A 205 -37.99 6.10 -19.60
N GLN A 206 -38.48 7.24 -20.08
CA GLN A 206 -37.64 8.44 -20.28
C GLN A 206 -36.96 8.93 -19.00
N LEU A 207 -37.55 8.67 -17.83
CA LEU A 207 -37.00 9.10 -16.54
C LEU A 207 -36.01 8.10 -15.94
N VAL A 208 -35.97 6.86 -16.42
CA VAL A 208 -35.14 5.78 -15.85
C VAL A 208 -34.18 5.15 -16.88
N GLU A 209 -34.29 5.56 -18.15
CA GLU A 209 -33.41 5.18 -19.24
C GLU A 209 -31.96 5.58 -18.90
N GLY A 210 -31.03 4.62 -19.01
CA GLY A 210 -29.64 4.78 -18.61
C GLY A 210 -29.31 4.29 -17.19
N PHE A 211 -30.32 4.01 -16.36
CA PHE A 211 -30.13 3.46 -15.00
C PHE A 211 -30.65 2.01 -14.88
N PHE A 212 -31.60 1.62 -15.72
CA PHE A 212 -32.17 0.27 -15.74
C PHE A 212 -32.24 -0.29 -17.16
N LYS A 213 -32.06 -1.60 -17.29
CA LYS A 213 -32.22 -2.31 -18.55
C LYS A 213 -33.70 -2.40 -18.91
N CYS A 214 -34.08 -1.72 -20.00
CA CYS A 214 -35.46 -1.62 -20.47
C CYS A 214 -35.60 -2.18 -21.90
N ASP A 215 -36.41 -3.23 -22.08
CA ASP A 215 -36.68 -3.86 -23.37
C ASP A 215 -38.05 -3.42 -23.91
N ALA A 216 -38.11 -2.90 -25.15
CA ALA A 216 -39.37 -2.45 -25.73
C ALA A 216 -40.32 -3.62 -26.05
N LEU A 217 -41.52 -3.61 -25.47
CA LEU A 217 -42.60 -4.57 -25.74
C LEU A 217 -43.58 -4.09 -26.84
N GLY A 218 -43.47 -2.83 -27.27
CA GLY A 218 -44.26 -2.23 -28.34
C GLY A 218 -45.45 -1.38 -27.85
N ALA A 219 -46.20 -0.82 -28.80
CA ALA A 219 -47.35 0.04 -28.52
C ALA A 219 -48.62 -0.78 -28.20
N ALA A 220 -49.24 -0.53 -27.05
CA ALA A 220 -50.43 -1.24 -26.59
C ALA A 220 -51.67 -0.33 -26.57
N GLU A 221 -52.80 -0.81 -27.11
CA GLU A 221 -54.10 -0.14 -26.99
C GLU A 221 -54.76 -0.52 -25.65
N LEU A 222 -54.89 0.46 -24.75
CA LEU A 222 -55.51 0.28 -23.44
C LEU A 222 -56.94 0.81 -23.44
N ARG A 223 -57.91 0.00 -22.99
CA ARG A 223 -59.33 0.33 -22.97
C ARG A 223 -59.59 1.69 -22.28
N GLY A 224 -60.12 2.67 -23.03
CA GLY A 224 -60.44 4.00 -22.51
C GLY A 224 -59.27 5.01 -22.55
N ILE A 225 -58.20 4.71 -23.27
CA ILE A 225 -57.10 5.62 -23.59
C ILE A 225 -57.09 5.83 -25.10
N SER A 226 -57.05 7.08 -25.56
CA SER A 226 -57.28 7.44 -26.96
C SER A 226 -56.07 7.25 -27.88
N GLN A 227 -54.87 7.04 -27.32
CA GLN A 227 -53.63 6.81 -28.06
C GLN A 227 -52.94 5.53 -27.54
N PRO A 228 -52.31 4.73 -28.43
CA PRO A 228 -51.45 3.62 -28.01
C PRO A 228 -50.31 4.13 -27.12
N VAL A 229 -50.00 3.40 -26.06
CA VAL A 229 -48.89 3.72 -25.13
C VAL A 229 -47.77 2.72 -25.37
N ASN A 230 -46.52 3.16 -25.50
CA ASN A 230 -45.42 2.19 -25.59
C ASN A 230 -45.11 1.62 -24.21
N ILE A 231 -44.88 0.32 -24.20
CA ILE A 231 -44.62 -0.45 -23.00
C ILE A 231 -43.18 -0.97 -23.07
N TYR A 232 -42.48 -0.85 -21.96
CA TYR A 232 -41.12 -1.34 -21.81
C TYR A 232 -41.08 -2.31 -20.63
N GLN A 233 -40.33 -3.39 -20.76
CA GLN A 233 -40.06 -4.33 -19.68
C GLN A 233 -38.75 -3.95 -18.99
N VAL A 234 -38.75 -3.85 -17.68
CA VAL A 234 -37.51 -3.69 -16.90
C VAL A 234 -37.00 -5.07 -16.50
N SER A 235 -35.71 -5.34 -16.73
CA SER A 235 -35.08 -6.63 -16.43
C SER A 235 -33.94 -6.58 -15.42
N GLY A 236 -33.46 -5.39 -15.02
CA GLY A 236 -32.45 -5.22 -13.98
C GLY A 236 -31.86 -3.81 -13.91
N GLU A 237 -31.07 -3.55 -12.87
CA GLU A 237 -30.34 -2.29 -12.66
C GLU A 237 -28.95 -2.34 -13.31
N ILE A 238 -28.45 -1.19 -13.77
CA ILE A 238 -27.11 -1.04 -14.32
C ILE A 238 -26.16 -0.62 -13.17
N PRO A 239 -25.11 -1.40 -12.82
CA PRO A 239 -24.28 -1.13 -11.65
C PRO A 239 -23.43 0.16 -11.73
N ALA A 240 -23.06 0.67 -10.55
CA ALA A 240 -22.45 1.99 -10.29
C ALA A 240 -21.14 2.25 -11.05
N GLN A 241 -21.02 3.48 -11.59
CA GLN A 241 -20.11 3.82 -12.67
C GLN A 241 -18.98 4.79 -12.25
N SER A 242 -17.89 4.86 -13.04
CA SER A 242 -16.73 5.73 -12.85
C SER A 242 -17.04 7.24 -12.97
N ARG A 243 -16.09 8.08 -12.55
CA ARG A 243 -16.14 9.56 -12.64
C ARG A 243 -16.44 10.07 -14.06
N LEU A 244 -15.95 9.35 -15.06
CA LEU A 244 -16.09 9.69 -16.48
C LEU A 244 -17.36 9.10 -17.08
N ASP A 245 -17.86 8.00 -16.51
CA ASP A 245 -19.17 7.45 -16.86
C ASP A 245 -20.30 8.38 -16.39
N ILE A 246 -20.12 9.06 -15.25
CA ILE A 246 -21.05 10.12 -14.82
C ILE A 246 -21.04 11.30 -15.80
N ALA A 247 -19.88 11.64 -16.36
CA ALA A 247 -19.78 12.66 -17.40
C ALA A 247 -20.27 12.16 -18.77
N SER A 248 -20.20 10.85 -19.06
CA SER A 248 -20.74 10.22 -20.27
C SER A 248 -22.27 10.28 -20.31
N MET A 249 -22.93 10.28 -19.15
CA MET A 249 -24.38 10.50 -19.06
C MET A 249 -24.81 11.90 -19.56
N THR A 250 -23.91 12.89 -19.55
CA THR A 250 -24.16 14.26 -20.04
C THR A 250 -23.65 14.53 -21.46
N GLY A 251 -23.04 13.53 -22.11
CA GLY A 251 -22.38 13.67 -23.41
C GLY A 251 -20.95 14.20 -23.27
N LEU A 252 -19.97 13.34 -23.51
CA LEU A 252 -18.55 13.71 -23.44
C LEU A 252 -18.07 14.35 -24.75
N THR A 253 -17.21 15.37 -24.65
CA THR A 253 -16.51 15.92 -25.80
C THR A 253 -15.69 14.82 -26.49
N PRO A 254 -15.81 14.61 -27.82
CA PRO A 254 -15.07 13.57 -28.53
C PRO A 254 -13.57 13.68 -28.34
N LEU A 255 -12.87 12.54 -28.26
CA LEU A 255 -11.42 12.54 -28.11
C LEU A 255 -10.77 12.96 -29.44
N ILE A 256 -10.35 14.22 -29.53
CA ILE A 256 -9.78 14.79 -30.74
C ILE A 256 -8.27 14.51 -30.83
N GLY A 257 -7.80 14.00 -31.97
CA GLY A 257 -6.37 13.98 -32.29
C GLY A 257 -5.55 12.90 -31.58
N ARG A 258 -6.22 11.82 -31.15
CA ARG A 258 -5.64 10.70 -30.38
C ARG A 258 -5.78 9.36 -31.09
N GLU A 259 -5.95 9.37 -32.41
CA GLU A 259 -6.27 8.17 -33.18
C GLU A 259 -5.15 7.12 -33.09
N ARG A 260 -3.89 7.57 -33.08
CA ARG A 260 -2.72 6.69 -32.97
C ARG A 260 -2.62 6.06 -31.57
N GLU A 261 -2.80 6.86 -30.53
CA GLU A 261 -2.75 6.42 -29.14
C GLU A 261 -3.86 5.42 -28.81
N VAL A 262 -5.08 5.67 -29.30
CA VAL A 262 -6.21 4.75 -29.16
C VAL A 262 -5.96 3.43 -29.90
N GLU A 263 -5.35 3.47 -31.09
CA GLU A 263 -5.01 2.26 -31.83
C GLU A 263 -3.98 1.38 -31.08
N ILE A 264 -2.99 1.99 -30.43
CA ILE A 264 -2.01 1.26 -29.59
C ILE A 264 -2.71 0.57 -28.41
N LEU A 265 -3.66 1.25 -27.75
CA LEU A 265 -4.45 0.66 -26.65
C LEU A 265 -5.27 -0.54 -27.12
N LYS A 266 -5.94 -0.43 -28.29
CA LYS A 266 -6.72 -1.52 -28.89
C LYS A 266 -5.85 -2.72 -29.28
N GLN A 267 -4.65 -2.48 -29.79
CA GLN A 267 -3.67 -3.53 -30.11
C GLN A 267 -3.21 -4.26 -28.84
N GLY A 268 -2.95 -3.52 -27.75
CA GLY A 268 -2.63 -4.10 -26.45
C GLY A 268 -3.73 -5.05 -25.94
N TRP A 269 -4.99 -4.64 -26.05
CA TRP A 269 -6.14 -5.49 -25.72
C TRP A 269 -6.24 -6.73 -26.61
N THR A 270 -6.05 -6.56 -27.92
CA THR A 270 -6.07 -7.66 -28.89
C THR A 270 -5.00 -8.72 -28.58
N HIS A 271 -3.81 -8.30 -28.16
CA HIS A 271 -2.75 -9.21 -27.71
C HIS A 271 -3.14 -9.95 -26.43
N ALA A 272 -3.70 -9.26 -25.44
CA ALA A 272 -4.16 -9.89 -24.21
C ALA A 272 -5.25 -10.95 -24.48
N LEU A 273 -6.18 -10.68 -25.39
CA LEU A 273 -7.18 -11.68 -25.82
C LEU A 273 -6.54 -12.95 -26.40
N ALA A 274 -5.39 -12.82 -27.07
CA ALA A 274 -4.60 -13.92 -27.62
C ALA A 274 -3.64 -14.57 -26.60
N ALA A 275 -3.87 -14.37 -25.29
CA ALA A 275 -3.02 -14.83 -24.20
C ALA A 275 -1.56 -14.34 -24.30
N LYS A 276 -1.37 -13.13 -24.84
CA LYS A 276 -0.11 -12.40 -24.82
C LYS A 276 -0.30 -11.17 -23.95
N GLY A 277 -0.09 -11.29 -22.65
CA GLY A 277 -0.35 -10.18 -21.73
C GLY A 277 0.51 -8.97 -22.07
N GLN A 278 -0.01 -7.78 -21.81
CA GLN A 278 0.63 -6.52 -22.14
C GLN A 278 0.52 -5.54 -20.96
N ALA A 279 1.50 -4.65 -20.83
CA ALA A 279 1.45 -3.52 -19.92
C ALA A 279 1.74 -2.21 -20.66
N LEU A 280 0.95 -1.16 -20.40
CA LEU A 280 1.11 0.14 -21.04
C LEU A 280 1.02 1.28 -20.02
N LEU A 281 2.07 2.10 -19.93
CA LEU A 281 2.10 3.31 -19.10
C LEU A 281 1.75 4.54 -19.93
N ILE A 282 0.62 5.17 -19.65
CA ILE A 282 0.19 6.45 -20.23
C ILE A 282 0.79 7.61 -19.41
N GLU A 283 1.63 8.41 -20.04
CA GLU A 283 2.32 9.52 -19.38
C GLU A 283 1.94 10.87 -20.02
N GLY A 284 1.74 11.91 -19.21
CA GLY A 284 1.55 13.27 -19.73
C GLY A 284 1.05 14.25 -18.68
N GLU A 285 0.91 15.52 -19.05
CA GLU A 285 0.56 16.62 -18.12
C GLU A 285 -0.88 16.53 -17.59
N ALA A 286 -1.19 17.31 -16.54
CA ALA A 286 -2.55 17.39 -16.01
C ALA A 286 -3.52 17.93 -17.08
N GLY A 287 -4.72 17.35 -17.19
CA GLY A 287 -5.71 17.79 -18.19
C GLY A 287 -5.45 17.37 -19.65
N ILE A 288 -4.38 16.61 -19.93
CA ILE A 288 -3.97 16.22 -21.30
C ILE A 288 -4.83 15.12 -21.95
N GLY A 289 -5.72 14.47 -21.18
CA GLY A 289 -6.61 13.41 -21.67
C GLY A 289 -6.27 11.97 -21.24
N LYS A 290 -5.36 11.75 -20.28
CA LYS A 290 -4.98 10.40 -19.81
C LYS A 290 -6.18 9.53 -19.42
N SER A 291 -7.04 10.03 -18.52
CA SER A 291 -8.23 9.29 -18.07
C SER A 291 -9.26 9.10 -19.19
N ARG A 292 -9.31 9.97 -20.21
CA ARG A 292 -10.15 9.76 -21.41
C ARG A 292 -9.64 8.59 -22.25
N CYS A 293 -8.32 8.45 -22.40
CA CYS A 293 -7.74 7.31 -23.09
C CYS A 293 -8.02 5.99 -22.35
N VAL A 294 -7.92 5.99 -21.02
CA VAL A 294 -8.29 4.84 -20.17
C VAL A 294 -9.77 4.49 -20.35
N GLN A 295 -10.67 5.47 -20.33
CA GLN A 295 -12.09 5.22 -20.54
C GLN A 295 -12.39 4.66 -21.94
N LEU A 296 -11.78 5.19 -23.00
CA LEU A 296 -12.01 4.66 -24.35
C LEU A 296 -11.60 3.21 -24.50
N ILE A 297 -10.52 2.79 -23.83
CA ILE A 297 -10.16 1.38 -23.84
C ILE A 297 -11.14 0.55 -23.00
N GLN A 298 -11.61 1.04 -21.85
CA GLN A 298 -12.68 0.41 -21.08
C GLN A 298 -13.95 0.22 -21.92
N GLU A 299 -14.45 1.28 -22.58
CA GLU A 299 -15.60 1.23 -23.49
C GLU A 299 -15.37 0.24 -24.66
N HIS A 300 -14.18 0.24 -25.25
CA HIS A 300 -13.84 -0.71 -26.31
C HIS A 300 -13.86 -2.16 -25.83
N VAL A 301 -13.42 -2.39 -24.59
CA VAL A 301 -13.34 -3.69 -23.95
C VAL A 301 -14.72 -4.18 -23.51
N GLU A 302 -15.59 -3.32 -22.98
CA GLU A 302 -16.96 -3.64 -22.55
C GLU A 302 -17.86 -4.13 -23.69
N ASN A 303 -17.53 -3.77 -24.93
CA ASN A 303 -18.20 -4.29 -26.13
C ASN A 303 -17.88 -5.79 -26.40
N HIS A 304 -16.94 -6.41 -25.68
CA HIS A 304 -16.67 -7.84 -25.75
C HIS A 304 -17.44 -8.63 -24.66
N PRO A 305 -18.10 -9.74 -25.01
CA PRO A 305 -18.76 -10.59 -24.03
C PRO A 305 -17.72 -11.25 -23.09
N GLU A 306 -18.06 -11.32 -21.80
CA GLU A 306 -17.31 -12.03 -20.75
C GLU A 306 -15.95 -11.44 -20.34
N VAL A 307 -15.81 -10.10 -20.28
CA VAL A 307 -14.61 -9.43 -19.76
C VAL A 307 -14.71 -9.06 -18.27
N VAL A 308 -13.57 -8.96 -17.59
CA VAL A 308 -13.44 -8.37 -16.25
C VAL A 308 -12.63 -7.07 -16.34
N THR A 309 -13.19 -5.94 -15.92
CA THR A 309 -12.48 -4.67 -15.80
C THR A 309 -12.24 -4.37 -14.32
N LEU A 310 -10.99 -4.13 -13.95
CA LEU A 310 -10.57 -3.77 -12.59
C LEU A 310 -9.86 -2.43 -12.65
N GLU A 311 -10.40 -1.40 -12.00
CA GLU A 311 -9.80 -0.07 -11.95
C GLU A 311 -9.44 0.40 -10.53
N GLY A 312 -8.14 0.52 -10.27
CA GLY A 312 -7.58 1.05 -9.03
C GLY A 312 -7.09 2.48 -9.20
N ARG A 313 -7.20 3.30 -8.15
CA ARG A 313 -6.79 4.70 -8.20
C ARG A 313 -5.88 5.06 -7.05
N CYS A 314 -4.70 5.60 -7.39
CA CYS A 314 -3.78 6.11 -6.40
C CYS A 314 -4.27 7.45 -5.84
N SER A 315 -3.90 7.76 -4.61
CA SER A 315 -4.36 8.94 -3.89
C SER A 315 -3.22 9.56 -3.11
N PRO A 316 -3.09 10.90 -3.08
CA PRO A 316 -2.04 11.54 -2.29
C PRO A 316 -2.17 11.27 -0.79
N TYR A 317 -3.36 10.93 -0.32
CA TYR A 317 -3.63 10.63 1.09
C TYR A 317 -3.15 9.23 1.52
N TYR A 318 -2.98 8.30 0.57
CA TYR A 318 -2.69 6.89 0.83
C TYR A 318 -1.33 6.43 0.25
N GLN A 319 -0.42 7.37 -0.06
CA GLN A 319 0.92 7.07 -0.58
C GLN A 319 1.78 6.22 0.36
N ASN A 320 1.44 6.22 1.64
CA ASN A 320 2.12 5.45 2.67
C ASN A 320 1.23 4.33 3.24
N SER A 321 0.05 4.09 2.67
CA SER A 321 -0.81 2.97 3.05
C SER A 321 -0.47 1.75 2.20
N PRO A 322 0.05 0.66 2.77
CA PRO A 322 0.45 -0.51 2.00
C PRO A 322 -0.69 -1.07 1.15
N LEU A 323 -0.44 -1.30 -0.14
CA LEU A 323 -1.34 -1.94 -1.10
C LEU A 323 -2.67 -1.20 -1.33
N TYR A 324 -2.80 0.08 -0.94
CA TYR A 324 -4.09 0.78 -0.94
C TYR A 324 -4.94 0.61 -2.22
N PRO A 325 -4.45 0.96 -3.44
CA PRO A 325 -5.26 0.84 -4.65
C PRO A 325 -5.60 -0.63 -4.99
N ILE A 326 -4.75 -1.58 -4.57
CA ILE A 326 -4.92 -3.00 -4.82
C ILE A 326 -5.93 -3.62 -3.85
N LEU A 327 -5.86 -3.28 -2.56
CA LEU A 327 -6.81 -3.76 -1.56
C LEU A 327 -8.20 -3.20 -1.79
N SER A 328 -8.32 -1.92 -2.17
CA SER A 328 -9.60 -1.31 -2.50
C SER A 328 -10.26 -2.05 -3.67
N LEU A 329 -9.50 -2.30 -4.74
CA LEU A 329 -9.92 -3.13 -5.87
C LEU A 329 -10.36 -4.54 -5.46
N PHE A 330 -9.53 -5.20 -4.66
CA PHE A 330 -9.74 -6.57 -4.26
C PHE A 330 -11.00 -6.71 -3.40
N GLN A 331 -11.19 -5.82 -2.43
CA GLN A 331 -12.35 -5.80 -1.55
C GLN A 331 -13.63 -5.48 -2.33
N GLU A 332 -13.63 -4.44 -3.16
CA GLU A 332 -14.85 -3.93 -3.79
C GLU A 332 -15.27 -4.73 -5.03
N HIS A 333 -14.32 -5.16 -5.86
CA HIS A 333 -14.62 -5.72 -7.20
C HIS A 333 -14.37 -7.22 -7.31
N ILE A 334 -13.38 -7.74 -6.59
CA ILE A 334 -12.99 -9.16 -6.67
C ILE A 334 -13.75 -9.99 -5.63
N VAL A 335 -13.68 -9.62 -4.35
CA VAL A 335 -14.37 -10.32 -3.25
C VAL A 335 -15.78 -9.76 -3.01
N GLN A 336 -16.02 -8.49 -3.36
CA GLN A 336 -17.30 -7.80 -3.25
C GLN A 336 -17.83 -7.70 -1.81
N PHE A 337 -17.01 -7.15 -0.92
CA PHE A 337 -17.42 -6.79 0.43
C PHE A 337 -18.41 -5.63 0.45
N THR A 338 -19.38 -5.72 1.35
CA THR A 338 -20.32 -4.63 1.66
C THR A 338 -20.05 -4.09 3.06
N SER A 339 -20.53 -2.88 3.32
CA SER A 339 -20.51 -2.21 4.62
C SER A 339 -21.25 -2.99 5.72
N THR A 340 -22.21 -3.83 5.34
CA THR A 340 -23.04 -4.63 6.25
C THR A 340 -22.48 -6.04 6.49
N ASP A 341 -21.47 -6.47 5.74
CA ASP A 341 -20.85 -7.78 5.92
C ASP A 341 -20.16 -7.89 7.28
N THR A 342 -20.58 -8.87 8.07
CA THR A 342 -19.85 -9.27 9.28
C THR A 342 -18.53 -9.93 8.92
N ALA A 343 -17.58 -10.01 9.88
CA ALA A 343 -16.31 -10.72 9.68
C ALA A 343 -16.49 -12.16 9.16
N GLN A 344 -17.56 -12.84 9.60
CA GLN A 344 -17.91 -14.17 9.12
C GLN A 344 -18.25 -14.18 7.62
N ILE A 345 -19.12 -13.27 7.18
CA ILE A 345 -19.55 -13.19 5.78
C ILE A 345 -18.35 -12.82 4.89
N ARG A 346 -17.48 -11.93 5.35
CA ARG A 346 -16.25 -11.56 4.62
C ARG A 346 -15.32 -12.76 4.41
N LEU A 347 -15.14 -13.58 5.45
CA LEU A 347 -14.33 -14.79 5.37
C LEU A 347 -14.95 -15.84 4.43
N GLU A 348 -16.28 -16.04 4.50
CA GLU A 348 -17.00 -16.97 3.61
C GLU A 348 -16.90 -16.54 2.13
N LYS A 349 -17.03 -15.24 1.84
CA LYS A 349 -16.82 -14.69 0.48
C LYS A 349 -15.41 -14.96 -0.03
N LEU A 350 -14.41 -14.78 0.83
CA LEU A 350 -13.00 -15.05 0.49
C LEU A 350 -12.76 -16.54 0.22
N GLU A 351 -13.32 -17.43 1.04
CA GLU A 351 -13.25 -18.88 0.83
C GLU A 351 -13.88 -19.31 -0.50
N ASN A 352 -15.04 -18.75 -0.83
CA ASN A 352 -15.73 -19.06 -2.08
C ASN A 352 -14.94 -18.56 -3.29
N LEU A 353 -14.38 -17.34 -3.24
CA LEU A 353 -13.52 -16.82 -4.30
C LEU A 353 -12.35 -17.77 -4.59
N LEU A 354 -11.63 -18.20 -3.54
CA LEU A 354 -10.50 -19.11 -3.70
C LEU A 354 -10.93 -20.46 -4.28
N ARG A 355 -12.08 -20.99 -3.86
CA ARG A 355 -12.66 -22.22 -4.39
C ARG A 355 -13.04 -22.09 -5.87
N ASP A 356 -13.69 -21.00 -6.27
CA ASP A 356 -14.18 -20.77 -7.64
C ASP A 356 -13.05 -20.71 -8.66
N TYR A 357 -11.89 -20.21 -8.25
CA TYR A 357 -10.68 -20.16 -9.08
C TYR A 357 -9.72 -21.34 -8.87
N SER A 358 -10.14 -22.37 -8.15
CA SER A 358 -9.33 -23.56 -7.81
C SER A 358 -7.97 -23.19 -7.20
N ILE A 359 -7.95 -22.10 -6.42
CA ILE A 359 -6.80 -21.67 -5.66
C ILE A 359 -6.88 -22.39 -4.33
N SER A 360 -5.89 -23.23 -4.06
CA SER A 360 -5.84 -24.05 -2.86
C SER A 360 -6.06 -23.21 -1.60
N THR A 361 -7.14 -23.47 -0.86
CA THR A 361 -7.40 -22.87 0.47
C THR A 361 -6.68 -23.61 1.59
N VAL A 362 -6.43 -24.91 1.36
CA VAL A 362 -5.60 -25.85 2.12
C VAL A 362 -4.98 -26.80 1.11
N GLY A 363 -3.66 -26.96 1.11
CA GLY A 363 -2.97 -27.87 0.18
C GLY A 363 -3.60 -29.26 0.13
N GLN A 364 -3.84 -29.78 -1.08
CA GLN A 364 -4.07 -31.22 -1.29
C GLN A 364 -3.30 -31.75 -2.50
N ASP A 365 -2.52 -32.79 -2.21
CA ASP A 365 -2.31 -34.03 -2.96
C ASP A 365 -2.60 -33.98 -4.46
N THR A 366 -1.54 -33.78 -5.25
CA THR A 366 -1.48 -34.39 -6.58
C THR A 366 -1.52 -35.90 -6.39
N ASN A 367 -2.54 -36.57 -6.95
CA ASN A 367 -2.68 -38.02 -7.01
C ASN A 367 -1.42 -38.73 -7.56
N SER A 368 -0.45 -39.00 -6.70
CA SER A 368 0.59 -40.01 -6.88
C SER A 368 0.59 -40.86 -5.62
N GLU A 369 0.20 -42.13 -5.75
CA GLU A 369 0.17 -43.12 -4.66
C GLU A 369 1.57 -43.47 -4.08
N ASP A 370 2.59 -42.64 -4.30
CA ASP A 370 3.98 -42.89 -3.90
C ASP A 370 4.66 -41.61 -3.36
N SER A 371 4.30 -41.12 -2.18
CA SER A 371 5.24 -40.35 -1.33
C SER A 371 4.76 -40.18 0.12
N GLU A 372 5.40 -40.90 1.05
CA GLU A 372 5.20 -40.78 2.51
C GLU A 372 5.92 -39.56 3.14
N THR A 373 6.35 -38.57 2.36
CA THR A 373 7.09 -37.42 2.91
C THR A 373 6.91 -36.13 2.09
N GLN A 374 5.82 -35.40 2.29
CA GLN A 374 5.76 -33.92 2.21
C GLN A 374 4.34 -33.42 2.53
N THR A 375 4.15 -32.88 3.72
CA THR A 375 2.94 -32.14 4.10
C THR A 375 3.04 -30.70 3.57
N ASP A 376 2.65 -30.47 2.32
CA ASP A 376 2.50 -29.10 1.78
C ASP A 376 1.13 -28.53 2.16
N THR A 377 1.06 -27.83 3.28
CA THR A 377 -0.11 -27.05 3.70
C THR A 377 -0.06 -25.65 3.12
N SER A 378 -0.74 -25.40 2.00
CA SER A 378 -0.99 -24.05 1.46
C SER A 378 -1.98 -23.26 2.35
N GLU A 379 -1.64 -22.01 2.72
CA GLU A 379 -2.33 -21.18 3.74
C GLU A 379 -2.90 -19.87 3.16
N THR A 380 -3.42 -19.95 1.95
CA THR A 380 -3.90 -18.80 1.16
C THR A 380 -4.97 -17.97 1.88
N LEU A 381 -5.91 -18.63 2.56
CA LEU A 381 -7.04 -17.97 3.21
C LEU A 381 -6.61 -17.12 4.43
N PRO A 382 -5.85 -17.66 5.42
CA PRO A 382 -5.29 -16.85 6.50
C PRO A 382 -4.49 -15.63 6.04
N LEU A 383 -3.64 -15.76 5.01
CA LEU A 383 -2.86 -14.63 4.48
C LEU A 383 -3.73 -13.49 3.96
N LEU A 384 -4.76 -13.82 3.17
CA LEU A 384 -5.69 -12.83 2.64
C LEU A 384 -6.60 -12.27 3.73
N ALA A 385 -6.99 -13.07 4.73
CA ALA A 385 -7.78 -12.60 5.86
C ALA A 385 -6.98 -11.60 6.73
N GLU A 386 -5.70 -11.88 7.01
CA GLU A 386 -4.80 -10.95 7.73
C GLU A 386 -4.59 -9.66 6.93
N LEU A 387 -4.35 -9.76 5.62
CA LEU A 387 -4.17 -8.59 4.75
C LEU A 387 -5.41 -7.69 4.71
N LEU A 388 -6.60 -8.28 4.82
CA LEU A 388 -7.89 -7.59 4.75
C LEU A 388 -8.46 -7.24 6.13
N ASP A 389 -7.67 -7.39 7.20
CA ASP A 389 -8.06 -7.18 8.60
C ASP A 389 -9.36 -7.92 8.99
N ILE A 390 -9.57 -9.12 8.45
CA ILE A 390 -10.71 -9.98 8.79
C ILE A 390 -10.31 -10.81 10.01
N PRO A 391 -10.96 -10.64 11.19
CA PRO A 391 -10.63 -11.44 12.36
C PRO A 391 -10.89 -12.95 12.13
N PHE A 392 -9.90 -13.79 12.42
CA PHE A 392 -10.02 -15.25 12.33
C PHE A 392 -9.28 -15.98 13.46
N GLU A 393 -9.77 -17.16 13.86
CA GLU A 393 -9.06 -18.13 14.72
C GLU A 393 -8.58 -19.32 13.90
N VAL A 394 -7.36 -19.78 14.16
CA VAL A 394 -6.79 -21.02 13.61
C VAL A 394 -7.17 -22.20 14.51
N GLN A 395 -8.06 -23.09 14.06
CA GLN A 395 -8.32 -24.34 14.81
C GLN A 395 -7.30 -25.44 14.45
N ARG A 396 -6.53 -25.89 15.44
CA ARG A 396 -5.91 -27.23 15.45
C ARG A 396 -6.93 -28.25 15.94
N GLN A 397 -7.93 -28.62 15.13
CA GLN A 397 -8.81 -29.75 15.47
C GLN A 397 -8.74 -30.84 14.41
N THR A 398 -8.06 -31.93 14.80
CA THR A 398 -7.89 -33.22 14.09
C THR A 398 -7.03 -33.17 12.82
N GLU A 399 -6.25 -34.24 12.61
CA GLU A 399 -5.11 -34.39 11.70
C GLU A 399 -5.37 -34.15 10.19
N THR A 400 -6.47 -33.50 9.79
CA THR A 400 -6.84 -33.37 8.37
C THR A 400 -7.49 -32.05 7.92
N ARG A 401 -7.80 -31.06 8.78
CA ARG A 401 -8.35 -29.76 8.28
C ARG A 401 -7.92 -28.56 9.12
N ILE A 402 -7.22 -27.61 8.49
CA ILE A 402 -7.00 -26.24 9.00
C ILE A 402 -8.10 -25.37 8.38
N GLY A 403 -8.94 -24.76 9.22
CA GLY A 403 -9.98 -23.82 8.79
C GLY A 403 -10.05 -22.62 9.72
N ALA A 404 -10.32 -21.44 9.16
CA ALA A 404 -10.51 -20.20 9.90
C ALA A 404 -11.97 -20.12 10.39
N ARG A 405 -12.21 -19.82 11.67
CA ARG A 405 -13.55 -19.43 12.18
C ARG A 405 -13.48 -18.08 12.91
N PRO A 406 -14.54 -17.26 12.89
CA PRO A 406 -14.54 -15.97 13.56
C PRO A 406 -14.92 -16.13 15.03
N TYR A 407 -14.04 -15.77 15.96
CA TYR A 407 -14.30 -15.06 17.23
C TYR A 407 -13.01 -14.95 18.07
N GLY A 408 -12.64 -13.75 18.54
CA GLY A 408 -12.25 -13.62 19.96
C GLY A 408 -10.79 -13.58 20.41
N ARG A 409 -9.80 -13.15 19.60
CA ARG A 409 -8.56 -12.42 19.98
C ARG A 409 -7.70 -12.23 18.72
N PRO A 410 -6.86 -11.17 18.61
CA PRO A 410 -5.83 -11.14 17.58
C PRO A 410 -4.98 -12.41 17.70
N VAL A 411 -4.69 -13.06 16.57
CA VAL A 411 -3.80 -14.22 16.54
C VAL A 411 -2.48 -13.76 17.18
N GLU A 412 -2.11 -14.33 18.33
CA GLU A 412 -0.74 -14.19 18.84
C GLU A 412 0.18 -14.59 17.68
N GLN A 413 1.19 -13.76 17.36
CA GLN A 413 2.00 -13.78 16.13
C GLN A 413 2.73 -15.12 15.82
N ASP A 414 2.45 -16.21 16.53
CA ASP A 414 3.17 -17.48 16.53
C ASP A 414 2.33 -18.71 16.10
N ILE A 415 1.15 -18.57 15.47
CA ILE A 415 0.37 -19.75 15.03
C ILE A 415 -0.20 -19.61 13.61
N TYR A 416 0.67 -19.43 12.60
CA TYR A 416 0.40 -19.98 11.26
C TYR A 416 0.89 -21.44 11.23
N PRO A 417 0.10 -22.41 10.74
CA PRO A 417 0.50 -23.82 10.66
C PRO A 417 1.87 -24.07 9.96
N SER A 418 2.28 -23.17 9.07
CA SER A 418 3.55 -23.15 8.30
C SER A 418 4.72 -22.48 9.02
N GLY A 419 4.47 -21.71 10.09
CA GLY A 419 5.48 -20.92 10.79
C GLY A 419 6.03 -19.70 10.03
N TRP A 420 5.35 -19.20 8.98
CA TRP A 420 5.82 -18.06 8.20
C TRP A 420 6.02 -16.78 9.04
N ARG A 421 7.19 -16.14 8.90
CA ARG A 421 7.47 -14.82 9.48
C ARG A 421 7.06 -13.69 8.55
N GLY A 422 6.97 -12.47 9.07
CA GLY A 422 6.36 -11.31 8.38
C GLY A 422 6.80 -11.06 6.92
N SER A 423 8.09 -11.12 6.58
CA SER A 423 8.56 -10.86 5.21
C SER A 423 8.12 -11.93 4.21
N GLN A 424 8.08 -13.19 4.62
CA GLN A 424 7.55 -14.28 3.79
C GLN A 424 6.04 -14.23 3.68
N ARG A 425 5.35 -13.94 4.80
CA ARG A 425 3.90 -13.72 4.77
C ARG A 425 3.57 -12.66 3.74
N ARG A 426 4.27 -11.52 3.76
CA ARG A 426 4.13 -10.47 2.75
C ARG A 426 4.36 -10.97 1.32
N GLN A 427 5.48 -11.65 1.06
CA GLN A 427 5.78 -12.16 -0.28
C GLN A 427 4.72 -13.14 -0.76
N GLN A 428 4.33 -14.11 0.07
CA GLN A 428 3.28 -15.08 -0.23
C GLN A 428 1.93 -14.39 -0.45
N THR A 429 1.59 -13.38 0.36
CA THR A 429 0.38 -12.57 0.16
C THR A 429 0.36 -11.89 -1.21
N LEU A 430 1.47 -11.28 -1.64
CA LEU A 430 1.59 -10.69 -2.97
C LEU A 430 1.47 -11.75 -4.07
N GLU A 431 2.11 -12.91 -3.89
CA GLU A 431 2.02 -14.02 -4.84
C GLU A 431 0.59 -14.55 -4.99
N VAL A 432 -0.13 -14.68 -3.88
CA VAL A 432 -1.53 -15.08 -3.86
C VAL A 432 -2.40 -14.05 -4.59
N LEU A 433 -2.24 -12.74 -4.33
CA LEU A 433 -2.99 -11.71 -5.04
C LEU A 433 -2.75 -11.78 -6.57
N VAL A 434 -1.50 -11.99 -7.00
CA VAL A 434 -1.17 -12.17 -8.42
C VAL A 434 -1.77 -13.47 -8.97
N GLN A 435 -1.72 -14.56 -8.20
CA GLN A 435 -2.29 -15.84 -8.59
C GLN A 435 -3.80 -15.76 -8.79
N VAL A 436 -4.52 -15.01 -7.93
CA VAL A 436 -5.95 -14.73 -8.11
C VAL A 436 -6.20 -14.08 -9.47
N LEU A 437 -5.48 -13.02 -9.83
CA LEU A 437 -5.64 -12.37 -11.13
C LEU A 437 -5.29 -13.29 -12.31
N LEU A 438 -4.20 -14.07 -12.21
CA LEU A 438 -3.81 -15.01 -13.26
C LEU A 438 -4.88 -16.09 -13.47
N LYS A 439 -5.44 -16.66 -12.39
CA LYS A 439 -6.49 -17.67 -12.46
C LYS A 439 -7.82 -17.11 -12.95
N MET A 440 -8.17 -15.90 -12.55
CA MET A 440 -9.29 -15.16 -13.13
C MET A 440 -9.12 -15.01 -14.65
N SER A 441 -7.90 -14.73 -15.11
CA SER A 441 -7.59 -14.52 -16.53
C SER A 441 -7.74 -15.78 -17.39
N GLU A 442 -7.64 -16.97 -16.81
CA GLU A 442 -7.87 -18.25 -17.50
C GLU A 442 -9.35 -18.36 -17.95
N GLN A 443 -10.28 -17.86 -17.12
CA GLN A 443 -11.71 -17.89 -17.41
C GLN A 443 -12.14 -16.71 -18.28
N LYS A 444 -11.79 -15.48 -17.86
CA LYS A 444 -12.22 -14.23 -18.50
C LYS A 444 -11.03 -13.31 -18.70
N PRO A 445 -10.87 -12.67 -19.88
CA PRO A 445 -9.78 -11.71 -20.07
C PRO A 445 -9.96 -10.52 -19.11
N ILE A 446 -8.86 -9.94 -18.65
CA ILE A 446 -8.86 -8.88 -17.64
C ILE A 446 -8.25 -7.60 -18.20
N LEU A 447 -8.97 -6.48 -18.09
CA LEU A 447 -8.42 -5.14 -18.21
C LEU A 447 -8.10 -4.62 -16.80
N PHE A 448 -6.82 -4.55 -16.45
CA PHE A 448 -6.35 -4.10 -15.14
C PHE A 448 -5.81 -2.67 -15.25
N VAL A 449 -6.47 -1.71 -14.61
CA VAL A 449 -6.17 -0.29 -14.71
C VAL A 449 -5.69 0.23 -13.37
N VAL A 450 -4.58 0.98 -13.35
CA VAL A 450 -4.18 1.78 -12.19
C VAL A 450 -3.94 3.23 -12.62
N GLU A 451 -4.73 4.16 -12.09
CA GLU A 451 -4.56 5.59 -12.37
C GLU A 451 -3.67 6.30 -11.33
N ASP A 452 -3.05 7.41 -11.75
CA ASP A 452 -2.33 8.36 -10.89
C ASP A 452 -1.10 7.78 -10.18
N LEU A 453 -0.31 6.93 -10.85
CA LEU A 453 0.87 6.24 -10.30
C LEU A 453 1.94 7.11 -9.63
N HIS A 454 1.91 8.42 -9.81
CA HIS A 454 2.79 9.33 -9.08
C HIS A 454 2.53 9.31 -7.57
N TRP A 455 1.34 8.85 -7.13
CA TRP A 455 0.93 8.69 -5.73
C TRP A 455 0.83 7.24 -5.27
N ILE A 456 1.42 6.29 -6.00
CA ILE A 456 1.38 4.88 -5.62
C ILE A 456 2.23 4.60 -4.38
N ASP A 457 1.77 3.69 -3.51
CA ASP A 457 2.55 3.21 -2.37
C ASP A 457 3.61 2.14 -2.80
N PRO A 458 4.70 1.95 -2.03
CA PRO A 458 5.75 0.99 -2.36
C PRO A 458 5.27 -0.45 -2.50
N SER A 459 4.33 -0.88 -1.65
CA SER A 459 3.79 -2.24 -1.69
C SER A 459 3.00 -2.50 -2.97
N SER A 460 2.19 -1.54 -3.44
CA SER A 460 1.48 -1.62 -4.71
C SER A 460 2.42 -1.66 -5.92
N ILE A 461 3.56 -0.96 -5.86
CA ILE A 461 4.61 -1.06 -6.88
C ILE A 461 5.16 -2.48 -6.95
N GLU A 462 5.46 -3.08 -5.79
CA GLU A 462 6.01 -4.44 -5.69
C GLU A 462 5.02 -5.45 -6.29
N PHE A 463 3.74 -5.32 -5.94
CA PHE A 463 2.65 -6.07 -6.55
C PHE A 463 2.60 -5.90 -8.08
N LEU A 464 2.60 -4.66 -8.58
CA LEU A 464 2.55 -4.38 -10.02
C LEU A 464 3.78 -4.96 -10.75
N THR A 465 4.95 -4.89 -10.13
CA THR A 465 6.18 -5.48 -10.68
C THR A 465 6.01 -6.99 -10.82
N LEU A 466 5.56 -7.66 -9.76
CA LEU A 466 5.33 -9.11 -9.77
C LEU A 466 4.27 -9.51 -10.80
N LEU A 467 3.17 -8.77 -10.89
CA LEU A 467 2.11 -8.99 -11.87
C LEU A 467 2.66 -8.85 -13.29
N ILE A 468 3.26 -7.71 -13.63
CA ILE A 468 3.75 -7.42 -14.99
C ILE A 468 4.81 -8.43 -15.41
N THR A 469 5.69 -8.90 -14.51
CA THR A 469 6.66 -9.95 -14.85
C THR A 469 6.00 -11.31 -15.16
N ARG A 470 4.80 -11.59 -14.65
CA ARG A 470 4.12 -12.90 -14.82
C ARG A 470 3.00 -12.93 -15.87
N ILE A 471 2.58 -11.78 -16.41
CA ILE A 471 1.46 -11.74 -17.39
C ILE A 471 1.81 -12.15 -18.82
N GLU A 472 3.06 -12.46 -19.17
CA GLU A 472 3.47 -12.74 -20.57
C GLU A 472 2.50 -13.66 -21.33
N ASN A 473 2.08 -14.75 -20.67
CA ASN A 473 1.18 -15.77 -21.24
C ASN A 473 -0.25 -15.70 -20.68
N ALA A 474 -0.63 -14.59 -20.03
CA ALA A 474 -1.92 -14.40 -19.39
C ALA A 474 -2.85 -13.55 -20.26
N ARG A 475 -4.17 -13.69 -20.08
CA ARG A 475 -5.17 -12.86 -20.77
C ARG A 475 -5.42 -11.54 -20.03
N ILE A 476 -4.34 -10.84 -19.69
CA ILE A 476 -4.37 -9.61 -18.88
C ILE A 476 -3.76 -8.45 -19.68
N PHE A 477 -4.50 -7.35 -19.81
CA PHE A 477 -3.99 -6.07 -20.28
C PHE A 477 -3.90 -5.08 -19.13
N THR A 478 -2.70 -4.65 -18.79
CA THR A 478 -2.45 -3.68 -17.72
C THR A 478 -2.28 -2.28 -18.29
N VAL A 479 -3.08 -1.31 -17.83
CA VAL A 479 -3.00 0.10 -18.24
C VAL A 479 -2.72 0.97 -17.02
N LEU A 480 -1.61 1.70 -17.05
CA LEU A 480 -1.14 2.54 -15.94
C LEU A 480 -1.18 4.01 -16.38
N SER A 481 -1.50 4.97 -15.50
CA SER A 481 -1.44 6.41 -15.82
C SER A 481 -0.58 7.23 -14.85
N ARG A 482 0.24 8.16 -15.37
CA ARG A 482 1.13 9.02 -14.56
C ARG A 482 1.18 10.48 -15.07
N ARG A 483 1.40 11.44 -14.17
CA ARG A 483 1.72 12.84 -14.50
C ARG A 483 3.22 13.01 -14.79
N SER A 484 3.57 13.72 -15.86
CA SER A 484 4.97 14.09 -16.18
C SER A 484 5.37 15.34 -15.38
N ASP A 485 6.40 15.24 -14.53
CA ASP A 485 6.80 16.30 -13.56
C ASP A 485 7.59 17.48 -14.18
N THR A 486 7.56 17.65 -15.49
CA THR A 486 8.50 18.52 -16.22
C THR A 486 8.26 20.04 -16.13
N GLN A 487 7.08 20.52 -15.69
CA GLN A 487 6.78 21.97 -15.67
C GLN A 487 6.66 22.63 -14.28
N HIS A 488 6.23 21.91 -13.24
CA HIS A 488 6.11 22.50 -11.89
C HIS A 488 7.48 22.91 -11.31
N PHE A 489 8.56 22.25 -11.74
CA PHE A 489 9.91 22.51 -11.25
C PHE A 489 10.55 23.76 -11.89
N GLN A 490 10.21 24.12 -13.13
CA GLN A 490 10.81 25.29 -13.81
C GLN A 490 10.13 26.61 -13.42
N ARG A 491 8.82 26.62 -13.14
CA ARG A 491 8.10 27.86 -12.77
C ARG A 491 8.47 28.37 -11.38
N ASN A 492 8.69 27.49 -10.40
CA ASN A 492 9.08 27.90 -9.04
C ASN A 492 10.51 28.47 -8.95
N ILE A 493 11.38 28.20 -9.93
CA ILE A 493 12.73 28.78 -10.00
C ILE A 493 12.69 30.20 -10.62
N GLN A 494 11.66 30.52 -11.41
CA GLN A 494 11.58 31.80 -12.12
C GLN A 494 10.72 32.86 -11.40
N SER A 495 9.90 32.50 -10.42
CA SER A 495 9.01 33.45 -9.73
C SER A 495 9.50 33.93 -8.35
N ASN A 496 10.60 33.38 -7.81
CA ASN A 496 11.16 33.79 -6.52
C ASN A 496 12.62 34.24 -6.69
N GLU A 497 12.82 35.51 -7.05
CA GLU A 497 14.11 36.21 -6.91
C GLU A 497 14.33 36.78 -5.49
N ASP A 498 13.72 36.19 -4.46
CA ASP A 498 13.98 36.54 -3.06
C ASP A 498 14.96 35.52 -2.44
N GLU A 499 16.18 36.00 -2.12
CA GLU A 499 17.36 35.29 -1.60
C GLU A 499 17.20 34.57 -0.22
N ASN A 500 15.99 34.23 0.24
CA ASN A 500 15.77 33.65 1.58
C ASN A 500 14.77 32.47 1.63
N LEU A 501 14.98 31.43 0.82
CA LEU A 501 14.27 30.15 0.98
C LEU A 501 15.25 28.95 1.02
N GLN A 502 15.71 28.62 2.22
CA GLN A 502 16.35 27.34 2.56
C GLN A 502 15.34 26.31 3.11
N THR A 503 14.03 26.49 2.92
CA THR A 503 13.01 25.62 3.52
C THR A 503 11.91 25.21 2.54
N ALA A 504 12.29 24.54 1.45
CA ALA A 504 11.40 23.60 0.79
C ALA A 504 11.80 22.19 1.28
N PRO A 505 10.86 21.35 1.75
CA PRO A 505 11.21 20.06 2.34
C PRO A 505 11.86 19.16 1.28
N GLU A 506 13.05 18.64 1.60
CA GLU A 506 13.83 17.69 0.78
C GLU A 506 13.03 16.44 0.37
N ASN A 507 11.90 16.15 1.03
CA ASN A 507 11.00 15.03 0.77
C ASN A 507 10.49 14.93 -0.68
N ASN A 508 10.37 16.05 -1.42
CA ASN A 508 9.91 16.02 -2.82
C ASN A 508 11.03 15.60 -3.81
N LEU A 509 12.30 15.85 -3.48
CA LEU A 509 13.42 15.48 -4.35
C LEU A 509 13.69 13.96 -4.31
N THR A 510 13.62 13.35 -3.13
CA THR A 510 13.81 11.90 -2.94
C THR A 510 12.72 11.05 -3.58
N ASN A 511 11.45 11.50 -3.53
CA ASN A 511 10.33 10.79 -4.17
C ASN A 511 10.47 10.78 -5.70
N SER A 512 10.99 11.83 -6.32
CA SER A 512 11.14 11.90 -7.79
C SER A 512 12.19 10.92 -8.35
N ALA A 513 13.31 10.73 -7.64
CA ALA A 513 14.39 9.84 -8.05
C ALA A 513 14.04 8.36 -7.83
N LEU A 514 13.44 8.05 -6.67
CA LEU A 514 12.97 6.70 -6.35
C LEU A 514 11.85 6.25 -7.30
N ASN A 515 10.90 7.14 -7.62
CA ASN A 515 9.81 6.86 -8.56
C ASN A 515 10.31 6.65 -10.00
N ARG A 516 11.52 7.10 -10.35
CA ARG A 516 12.09 6.89 -11.68
C ARG A 516 12.76 5.51 -11.79
N GLU A 517 13.58 5.13 -10.82
CA GLU A 517 14.22 3.80 -10.79
C GLU A 517 13.18 2.67 -10.72
N ILE A 518 12.12 2.89 -9.93
CA ILE A 518 11.00 1.96 -9.80
C ILE A 518 10.25 1.77 -11.13
N LEU A 519 10.00 2.85 -11.87
CA LEU A 519 9.37 2.75 -13.19
C LEU A 519 10.27 2.07 -14.23
N GLU A 520 11.58 2.33 -14.18
CA GLU A 520 12.54 1.64 -15.02
C GLU A 520 12.48 0.12 -14.79
N LYS A 521 12.28 -0.33 -13.54
CA LYS A 521 12.05 -1.75 -13.19
C LYS A 521 10.71 -2.29 -13.70
N LEU A 522 9.61 -1.56 -13.50
CA LEU A 522 8.26 -1.94 -13.95
C LEU A 522 8.19 -2.15 -15.48
N LEU A 523 9.01 -1.40 -16.24
CA LEU A 523 9.04 -1.42 -17.71
C LEU A 523 10.19 -2.25 -18.30
N GLN A 524 10.92 -3.03 -17.50
CA GLN A 524 11.95 -3.95 -18.03
C GLN A 524 11.40 -5.07 -18.94
N PRO A 525 10.24 -5.68 -18.67
CA PRO A 525 9.74 -6.77 -19.49
C PRO A 525 9.41 -6.31 -20.92
N ALA A 526 9.69 -7.15 -21.92
CA ALA A 526 9.53 -6.80 -23.34
C ALA A 526 8.06 -6.50 -23.76
N TRP A 527 7.10 -6.91 -22.94
CA TRP A 527 5.67 -6.67 -23.12
C TRP A 527 5.14 -5.46 -22.34
N ALA A 528 6.04 -4.63 -21.77
CA ALA A 528 5.71 -3.38 -21.10
C ALA A 528 6.22 -2.17 -21.91
N ASN A 529 5.36 -1.17 -22.15
CA ASN A 529 5.69 0.00 -22.99
C ASN A 529 5.16 1.33 -22.40
N THR A 530 5.75 2.46 -22.82
CA THR A 530 5.27 3.82 -22.46
C THR A 530 4.58 4.50 -23.64
N LEU A 531 3.44 5.14 -23.38
CA LEU A 531 2.64 5.93 -24.30
C LEU A 531 2.57 7.39 -23.82
N PRO A 532 3.44 8.29 -24.34
CA PRO A 532 3.41 9.71 -23.98
C PRO A 532 2.27 10.45 -24.70
N LEU A 533 1.54 11.29 -23.97
CA LEU A 533 0.50 12.18 -24.48
C LEU A 533 1.00 13.62 -24.60
N THR A 534 0.93 14.18 -25.81
CA THR A 534 1.31 15.58 -26.12
C THR A 534 0.12 16.53 -26.17
N THR A 535 0.34 17.84 -26.20
CA THR A 535 -0.74 18.84 -26.38
C THR A 535 -1.39 18.76 -27.76
N LEU A 536 -2.63 19.24 -27.86
CA LEU A 536 -3.37 19.32 -29.12
C LEU A 536 -2.80 20.41 -30.02
N THR A 537 -2.74 20.12 -31.30
CA THR A 537 -2.39 21.10 -32.33
C THR A 537 -3.50 22.15 -32.50
N PRO A 538 -3.19 23.37 -32.98
CA PRO A 538 -4.20 24.41 -33.18
C PRO A 538 -5.43 23.98 -34.01
N PRO A 539 -5.30 23.16 -35.07
CA PRO A 539 -6.48 22.60 -35.77
C PRO A 539 -7.36 21.71 -34.88
N GLN A 540 -6.75 20.84 -34.06
CA GLN A 540 -7.45 19.96 -33.14
C GLN A 540 -8.17 20.74 -32.04
N VAL A 541 -7.55 21.81 -31.52
CA VAL A 541 -8.19 22.73 -30.56
C VAL A 541 -9.46 23.35 -31.16
N LYS A 542 -9.40 23.83 -32.40
CA LYS A 542 -10.58 24.39 -33.08
C LYS A 542 -11.71 23.36 -33.23
N THR A 543 -11.36 22.13 -33.60
CA THR A 543 -12.34 21.03 -33.67
C THR A 543 -12.96 20.75 -32.30
N MET A 544 -12.18 20.80 -31.23
CA MET A 544 -12.71 20.60 -29.87
C MET A 544 -13.67 21.73 -29.45
N ILE A 545 -13.32 22.99 -29.72
CA ILE A 545 -14.19 24.17 -29.46
C ILE A 545 -15.54 23.99 -30.17
N GLN A 546 -15.54 23.55 -31.43
CA GLN A 546 -16.76 23.32 -32.20
C GLN A 546 -17.66 22.24 -31.57
N HIS A 547 -17.07 21.18 -31.02
CA HIS A 547 -17.84 20.14 -30.35
C HIS A 547 -18.43 20.62 -29.02
N VAL A 548 -17.68 21.39 -28.23
CA VAL A 548 -18.16 21.94 -26.96
C VAL A 548 -19.23 23.01 -27.17
N ALA A 549 -19.09 23.86 -28.20
CA ALA A 549 -20.05 24.93 -28.50
C ALA A 549 -21.35 24.45 -29.17
N GLY A 550 -21.36 23.23 -29.75
CA GLY A 550 -22.50 22.69 -30.48
C GLY A 550 -22.90 23.60 -31.65
N ASP A 551 -24.19 23.95 -31.70
CA ASP A 551 -24.75 24.85 -32.72
C ASP A 551 -24.43 26.35 -32.47
N THR A 552 -23.82 26.68 -31.32
CA THR A 552 -23.55 28.07 -30.93
C THR A 552 -22.31 28.60 -31.64
N GLN A 553 -22.46 29.60 -32.49
CA GLN A 553 -21.31 30.20 -33.19
C GLN A 553 -20.56 31.18 -32.29
N LEU A 554 -19.32 30.83 -31.93
CA LEU A 554 -18.40 31.73 -31.23
C LEU A 554 -17.79 32.76 -32.20
N PRO A 555 -17.73 34.05 -31.84
CA PRO A 555 -17.05 35.08 -32.61
C PRO A 555 -15.59 34.70 -32.94
N PRO A 556 -15.08 34.98 -34.17
CA PRO A 556 -13.71 34.61 -34.58
C PRO A 556 -12.59 35.11 -33.66
N ASN A 557 -12.80 36.28 -33.03
CA ASN A 557 -11.86 36.86 -32.09
C ASN A 557 -11.76 36.04 -30.79
N LEU A 558 -12.88 35.52 -30.28
CA LEU A 558 -12.91 34.65 -29.10
C LEU A 558 -12.29 33.28 -29.40
N LEU A 559 -12.55 32.71 -30.57
CA LEU A 559 -11.95 31.45 -31.01
C LEU A 559 -10.41 31.54 -31.09
N THR A 560 -9.88 32.68 -31.58
CA THR A 560 -8.43 32.92 -31.63
C THR A 560 -7.84 33.04 -30.22
N GLN A 561 -8.52 33.74 -29.32
CA GLN A 561 -8.11 33.87 -27.91
C GLN A 561 -8.11 32.53 -27.17
N ILE A 562 -9.12 31.66 -27.39
CA ILE A 562 -9.15 30.32 -26.81
C ILE A 562 -7.97 29.49 -27.31
N VAL A 563 -7.68 29.50 -28.62
CA VAL A 563 -6.56 28.72 -29.20
C VAL A 563 -5.20 29.20 -28.67
N GLU A 564 -4.97 30.51 -28.58
CA GLU A 564 -3.69 31.07 -28.13
C GLU A 564 -3.45 30.84 -26.64
N ARG A 565 -4.50 30.89 -25.81
CA ARG A 565 -4.35 30.82 -24.35
C ARG A 565 -4.38 29.41 -23.78
N THR A 566 -5.02 28.47 -24.47
CA THR A 566 -5.18 27.10 -23.95
C THR A 566 -3.93 26.23 -24.09
N GLU A 567 -2.93 26.70 -24.86
CA GLU A 567 -1.68 25.97 -25.17
C GLU A 567 -1.91 24.53 -25.66
N GLY A 568 -3.11 24.23 -26.17
CA GLY A 568 -3.51 22.90 -26.63
C GLY A 568 -3.83 21.90 -25.52
N VAL A 569 -4.02 22.31 -24.27
CA VAL A 569 -4.45 21.42 -23.18
C VAL A 569 -5.97 21.19 -23.27
N PRO A 570 -6.45 19.96 -23.58
CA PRO A 570 -7.87 19.68 -23.84
C PRO A 570 -8.82 20.17 -22.74
N LEU A 571 -8.50 19.90 -21.47
CA LEU A 571 -9.34 20.33 -20.35
C LEU A 571 -9.49 21.86 -20.28
N PHE A 572 -8.42 22.59 -20.60
CA PHE A 572 -8.48 24.05 -20.59
C PHE A 572 -9.31 24.58 -21.77
N VAL A 573 -9.23 23.92 -22.93
CA VAL A 573 -10.08 24.24 -24.09
C VAL A 573 -11.55 24.06 -23.74
N GLU A 574 -11.91 22.94 -23.12
CA GLU A 574 -13.28 22.62 -22.73
C GLU A 574 -13.85 23.66 -21.76
N GLU A 575 -13.16 23.87 -20.63
CA GLU A 575 -13.60 24.77 -19.56
C GLU A 575 -13.67 26.24 -19.99
N LEU A 576 -12.67 26.72 -20.74
CA LEU A 576 -12.68 28.10 -21.25
C LEU A 576 -13.81 28.29 -22.26
N THR A 577 -14.09 27.29 -23.10
CA THR A 577 -15.19 27.37 -24.08
C THR A 577 -16.54 27.39 -23.37
N GLN A 578 -16.75 26.54 -22.36
CA GLN A 578 -17.99 26.48 -21.60
C GLN A 578 -18.26 27.76 -20.79
N MET A 579 -17.24 28.29 -20.11
CA MET A 579 -17.35 29.58 -19.40
C MET A 579 -17.79 30.72 -20.33
N MET A 580 -17.28 30.75 -21.57
CA MET A 580 -17.66 31.78 -22.55
C MET A 580 -19.09 31.61 -23.07
N LEU A 581 -19.65 30.39 -23.05
CA LEU A 581 -21.04 30.13 -23.41
C LEU A 581 -22.00 30.51 -22.26
N GLU A 582 -21.60 30.27 -21.02
CA GLU A 582 -22.40 30.57 -19.82
C GLU A 582 -22.45 32.08 -19.52
N GLY A 583 -21.33 32.80 -19.75
CA GLY A 583 -21.19 34.22 -19.44
C GLY A 583 -21.91 35.21 -20.36
N ASP A 584 -22.45 34.78 -21.51
CA ASP A 584 -22.97 35.72 -22.52
C ASP A 584 -24.27 35.25 -23.23
N THR A 585 -25.13 34.51 -22.52
CA THR A 585 -26.42 34.03 -23.05
C THR A 585 -27.37 35.14 -23.51
N ALA A 586 -27.16 36.40 -23.10
CA ALA A 586 -27.98 37.55 -23.52
C ALA A 586 -27.46 38.29 -24.79
N ALA A 587 -26.23 38.00 -25.24
CA ALA A 587 -25.61 38.63 -26.41
C ALA A 587 -25.57 37.71 -27.65
N LEU A 588 -25.70 36.39 -27.46
CA LEU A 588 -25.57 35.40 -28.53
C LEU A 588 -26.87 35.16 -29.34
N SER A 589 -27.99 35.76 -28.95
CA SER A 589 -29.22 35.80 -29.76
C SER A 589 -29.61 37.24 -30.12
N SER A 590 -29.12 37.75 -31.23
CA SER A 590 -29.86 38.80 -31.94
C SER A 590 -29.53 38.79 -33.42
N ASP A 591 -30.56 38.54 -34.22
CA ASP A 591 -30.66 39.02 -35.59
C ASP A 591 -30.13 40.45 -35.69
N ALA A 592 -29.28 40.67 -36.69
CA ALA A 592 -28.63 41.94 -36.96
C ALA A 592 -29.63 43.02 -37.37
N SER A 593 -30.26 43.73 -36.43
CA SER A 593 -30.91 45.03 -36.68
C SER A 593 -31.40 45.79 -35.43
N ASP A 594 -30.58 45.95 -34.38
CA ASP A 594 -30.87 46.99 -33.38
C ASP A 594 -29.61 47.65 -32.80
N ILE A 595 -29.46 48.95 -33.02
CA ILE A 595 -28.22 49.74 -32.82
C ILE A 595 -28.22 50.44 -31.44
N THR A 596 -28.96 49.94 -30.44
CA THR A 596 -29.07 50.61 -29.14
C THR A 596 -28.84 49.73 -27.90
N ARG A 597 -27.85 48.83 -27.94
CA ARG A 597 -27.33 48.18 -26.72
C ARG A 597 -25.97 48.76 -26.29
N PRO A 598 -25.70 48.92 -24.98
CA PRO A 598 -24.36 49.25 -24.48
C PRO A 598 -23.38 48.15 -24.91
N GLN A 599 -22.15 48.53 -25.27
CA GLN A 599 -21.09 47.57 -25.58
C GLN A 599 -20.93 46.57 -24.41
N PRO A 600 -20.72 45.26 -24.70
CA PRO A 600 -20.39 44.30 -23.65
C PRO A 600 -19.11 44.77 -22.97
N GLN A 601 -19.16 44.91 -21.63
CA GLN A 601 -17.95 45.13 -20.84
C GLN A 601 -16.98 44.01 -21.21
N THR A 602 -15.73 44.35 -21.50
CA THR A 602 -14.66 43.38 -21.78
C THR A 602 -14.60 42.37 -20.63
N MET A 603 -15.24 41.22 -20.80
CA MET A 603 -15.10 40.08 -19.92
C MET A 603 -13.60 39.76 -19.94
N GLN A 604 -12.93 39.95 -18.81
CA GLN A 604 -11.51 39.64 -18.69
C GLN A 604 -11.39 38.13 -18.81
N VAL A 605 -11.12 37.64 -20.01
CA VAL A 605 -10.84 36.22 -20.24
C VAL A 605 -9.67 35.86 -19.32
N PRO A 606 -9.80 34.82 -18.47
CA PRO A 606 -8.73 34.36 -17.61
C PRO A 606 -7.45 34.08 -18.41
N VAL A 607 -6.28 34.37 -17.83
CA VAL A 607 -4.99 34.24 -18.54
C VAL A 607 -4.41 32.82 -18.37
N THR A 608 -4.86 32.11 -17.34
CA THR A 608 -4.46 30.72 -17.03
C THR A 608 -5.66 29.86 -16.63
N LEU A 609 -5.50 28.54 -16.71
CA LEU A 609 -6.48 27.56 -16.22
C LEU A 609 -6.82 27.77 -14.73
N GLN A 610 -5.84 28.20 -13.93
CA GLN A 610 -6.03 28.42 -12.49
C GLN A 610 -6.88 29.66 -12.19
N ASP A 611 -6.70 30.73 -12.98
CA ASP A 611 -7.54 31.94 -12.88
C ASP A 611 -9.00 31.61 -13.21
N LEU A 612 -9.22 30.76 -14.21
CA LEU A 612 -10.55 30.30 -14.62
C LEU A 612 -11.25 29.49 -13.51
N LEU A 613 -10.56 28.52 -12.93
CA LEU A 613 -11.11 27.70 -11.85
C LEU A 613 -11.36 28.51 -10.57
N THR A 614 -10.53 29.52 -10.29
CA THR A 614 -10.70 30.41 -9.15
C THR A 614 -11.93 31.31 -9.32
N ALA A 615 -12.11 31.90 -10.50
CA ALA A 615 -13.31 32.69 -10.82
C ALA A 615 -14.60 31.86 -10.66
N ARG A 616 -14.58 30.61 -11.12
CA ARG A 616 -15.71 29.68 -10.98
C ARG A 616 -16.04 29.36 -9.51
N LEU A 617 -15.03 29.28 -8.64
CA LEU A 617 -15.25 29.09 -7.20
C LEU A 617 -15.78 30.34 -6.50
N ASP A 618 -15.41 31.54 -6.97
CA ASP A 618 -15.88 32.81 -6.41
C ASP A 618 -17.36 33.07 -6.69
N GLU A 619 -17.88 32.56 -7.81
CA GLU A 619 -19.30 32.64 -8.17
C GLU A 619 -20.24 31.83 -7.24
N LEU A 620 -19.69 30.93 -6.42
CA LEU A 620 -20.48 30.05 -5.53
C LEU A 620 -21.01 30.71 -4.27
N GLY A 621 -20.60 31.96 -3.99
CA GLY A 621 -21.06 32.71 -2.82
C GLY A 621 -20.90 31.92 -1.51
N THR A 622 -21.99 31.73 -0.78
CA THR A 622 -22.01 31.09 0.55
C THR A 622 -21.74 29.58 0.53
N VAL A 623 -21.87 28.92 -0.63
CA VAL A 623 -21.64 27.47 -0.79
C VAL A 623 -20.14 27.14 -0.94
N LYS A 624 -19.32 28.16 -1.21
CA LYS A 624 -17.87 28.04 -1.37
C LYS A 624 -17.19 27.38 -0.16
N GLU A 625 -17.59 27.70 1.07
CA GLU A 625 -16.99 27.11 2.28
C GLU A 625 -17.20 25.59 2.37
N ILE A 626 -18.37 25.08 1.95
CA ILE A 626 -18.65 23.63 1.91
C ILE A 626 -17.74 22.94 0.91
N ILE A 627 -17.57 23.53 -0.27
CA ILE A 627 -16.67 23.00 -1.30
C ILE A 627 -15.22 23.00 -0.82
N GLN A 628 -14.77 24.05 -0.13
CA GLN A 628 -13.44 24.10 0.46
C GLN A 628 -13.25 23.07 1.59
N LEU A 629 -14.25 22.86 2.45
CA LEU A 629 -14.23 21.81 3.48
C LEU A 629 -14.15 20.43 2.84
N SER A 630 -14.99 20.18 1.84
CA SER A 630 -15.01 18.93 1.08
C SER A 630 -13.69 18.66 0.37
N ALA A 631 -13.05 19.71 -0.16
CA ALA A 631 -11.73 19.63 -0.77
C ALA A 631 -10.61 19.25 0.21
N THR A 632 -10.82 19.52 1.51
CA THR A 632 -9.92 19.12 2.60
C THR A 632 -10.14 17.65 2.99
N LEU A 633 -11.38 17.17 2.93
CA LEU A 633 -11.76 15.79 3.25
C LEU A 633 -11.20 14.78 2.24
N GLY A 634 -11.15 15.16 0.96
CA GLY A 634 -10.52 14.35 -0.08
C GLY A 634 -11.28 14.37 -1.39
N ARG A 635 -11.16 13.28 -2.16
CA ARG A 635 -11.76 13.16 -3.50
C ARG A 635 -13.22 12.71 -3.47
N GLU A 636 -13.60 11.93 -2.47
CA GLU A 636 -14.92 11.30 -2.35
C GLU A 636 -15.39 11.36 -0.89
N TRP A 637 -16.68 11.61 -0.67
CA TRP A 637 -17.28 11.66 0.66
C TRP A 637 -18.79 11.44 0.61
N THR A 638 -19.40 11.12 1.74
CA THR A 638 -20.86 11.09 1.89
C THR A 638 -21.36 12.39 2.52
N ALA A 639 -22.65 12.70 2.30
CA ALA A 639 -23.27 13.85 2.95
C ALA A 639 -23.25 13.70 4.49
N GLU A 640 -23.39 12.47 4.98
CA GLU A 640 -23.37 12.11 6.39
C GLU A 640 -22.01 12.41 7.04
N LEU A 641 -20.92 11.99 6.41
CA LEU A 641 -19.56 12.28 6.87
C LEU A 641 -19.26 13.78 6.84
N LEU A 642 -19.60 14.44 5.73
CA LEU A 642 -19.42 15.89 5.59
C LEU A 642 -20.24 16.66 6.63
N HIS A 643 -21.46 16.22 6.94
CA HIS A 643 -22.30 16.82 7.96
C HIS A 643 -21.70 16.65 9.36
N GLN A 644 -21.20 15.46 9.71
CA GLN A 644 -20.52 15.23 10.98
C GLN A 644 -19.31 16.16 11.14
N ILE A 645 -18.53 16.35 10.08
CA ILE A 645 -17.38 17.26 10.08
C ILE A 645 -17.85 18.72 10.19
N ALA A 646 -18.78 19.14 9.33
CA ALA A 646 -19.30 20.51 9.30
C ALA A 646 -19.94 20.92 10.64
N SER A 647 -20.58 19.98 11.35
CA SER A 647 -21.21 20.24 12.65
C SER A 647 -20.23 20.65 13.76
N GLY A 648 -18.95 20.30 13.63
CA GLY A 648 -17.92 20.70 14.60
C GLY A 648 -17.11 21.93 14.18
N VAL A 649 -17.44 22.56 13.04
CA VAL A 649 -16.79 23.79 12.60
C VAL A 649 -17.79 24.94 12.60
N ASN A 650 -17.40 26.10 13.16
CA ASN A 650 -18.16 27.33 12.96
C ASN A 650 -17.98 27.79 11.51
N LEU A 651 -18.91 27.39 10.66
CA LEU A 651 -19.14 27.97 9.33
C LEU A 651 -19.78 29.35 9.53
N GLU A 652 -19.32 30.36 8.79
CA GLU A 652 -19.77 31.77 8.98
C GLU A 652 -21.27 31.92 8.71
N ASN A 653 -21.85 30.98 7.96
CA ASN A 653 -23.26 30.91 7.66
C ASN A 653 -23.88 29.65 8.31
N HIS A 654 -24.79 29.85 9.27
CA HIS A 654 -25.53 28.80 10.00
C HIS A 654 -26.52 27.97 9.15
N THR A 655 -26.42 28.03 7.82
CA THR A 655 -27.37 27.44 6.86
C THR A 655 -27.26 25.92 6.68
N PHE A 656 -26.28 25.26 7.31
CA PHE A 656 -25.95 23.84 7.06
C PHE A 656 -25.97 22.96 8.32
N THR A 657 -26.77 23.38 9.31
CA THR A 657 -26.86 22.75 10.64
C THR A 657 -27.63 21.44 10.67
N ASP A 658 -28.39 21.13 9.61
CA ASP A 658 -29.10 19.85 9.44
C ASP A 658 -28.72 19.17 8.12
N LEU A 659 -28.76 17.84 8.12
CA LEU A 659 -28.38 17.00 6.97
C LEU A 659 -29.24 17.25 5.72
N ALA A 660 -30.51 17.62 5.88
CA ALA A 660 -31.40 17.86 4.74
C ALA A 660 -31.05 19.15 3.99
N SER A 661 -30.77 20.23 4.74
CA SER A 661 -30.27 21.49 4.17
C SER A 661 -28.92 21.31 3.47
N LEU A 662 -28.00 20.52 4.05
CA LEU A 662 -26.73 20.19 3.40
C LEU A 662 -26.94 19.41 2.09
N LYS A 663 -27.80 18.39 2.08
CA LYS A 663 -28.11 17.61 0.86
C LYS A 663 -28.68 18.50 -0.24
N ALA A 664 -29.59 19.42 0.08
CA ALA A 664 -30.15 20.37 -0.90
C ALA A 664 -29.08 21.28 -1.55
N GLU A 665 -28.07 21.70 -0.80
CA GLU A 665 -26.96 22.51 -1.34
C GLU A 665 -25.97 21.67 -2.15
N LEU A 666 -25.69 20.45 -1.71
CA LEU A 666 -24.91 19.50 -2.51
C LEU A 666 -25.62 19.19 -3.84
N ASP A 667 -26.95 19.09 -3.86
CA ASP A 667 -27.73 18.88 -5.08
C ASP A 667 -27.65 20.10 -6.02
N LYS A 668 -27.61 21.33 -5.49
CA LYS A 668 -27.31 22.53 -6.31
C LYS A 668 -25.91 22.45 -6.91
N LEU A 669 -24.90 22.04 -6.15
CA LEU A 669 -23.52 21.87 -6.64
C LEU A 669 -23.38 20.77 -7.70
N VAL A 670 -24.26 19.76 -7.65
CA VAL A 670 -24.40 18.77 -8.72
C VAL A 670 -25.00 19.42 -9.96
N SER A 671 -26.06 20.22 -9.80
CA SER A 671 -26.72 20.93 -10.91
C SER A 671 -25.83 21.98 -11.61
N THR A 672 -24.87 22.58 -10.90
CA THR A 672 -23.87 23.52 -11.45
C THR A 672 -22.60 22.83 -11.96
N TYR A 673 -22.61 21.50 -12.04
CA TYR A 673 -21.52 20.68 -12.56
C TYR A 673 -20.19 20.81 -11.79
N ILE A 674 -20.24 21.14 -10.50
CA ILE A 674 -19.04 21.15 -9.64
C ILE A 674 -18.83 19.78 -9.01
N LEU A 675 -19.92 19.16 -8.57
CA LEU A 675 -19.92 17.83 -7.98
C LEU A 675 -20.63 16.82 -8.88
N ASN A 676 -20.24 15.57 -8.75
CA ASN A 676 -20.97 14.41 -9.22
C ASN A 676 -21.56 13.68 -8.00
N ARG A 677 -22.71 13.02 -8.18
CA ARG A 677 -23.40 12.26 -7.12
C ARG A 677 -23.68 10.83 -7.60
N ASN A 678 -23.16 9.85 -6.87
CA ASN A 678 -23.41 8.43 -7.09
C ASN A 678 -24.14 7.82 -5.90
N GLU A 679 -24.98 6.84 -6.16
CA GLU A 679 -25.69 6.13 -5.10
C GLU A 679 -24.88 4.93 -4.62
N LEU A 680 -24.86 4.73 -3.30
CA LEU A 680 -24.23 3.61 -2.63
C LEU A 680 -25.26 2.54 -2.30
N PRO A 681 -24.85 1.27 -2.14
CA PRO A 681 -25.76 0.15 -1.80
C PRO A 681 -26.66 0.39 -0.57
N ASP A 682 -26.22 1.26 0.36
CA ASP A 682 -26.96 1.59 1.59
C ASP A 682 -27.87 2.83 1.45
N ASN A 683 -28.30 3.20 0.24
CA ASN A 683 -29.18 4.35 -0.02
C ASN A 683 -28.55 5.70 0.40
N GLN A 684 -27.22 5.75 0.52
CA GLN A 684 -26.42 6.96 0.74
C GLN A 684 -25.88 7.48 -0.59
N PHE A 685 -25.55 8.76 -0.65
CA PHE A 685 -24.92 9.36 -1.82
C PHE A 685 -23.44 9.61 -1.59
N ARG A 686 -22.62 9.13 -2.52
CA ARG A 686 -21.21 9.48 -2.65
C ARG A 686 -21.09 10.70 -3.55
N TYR A 687 -20.50 11.76 -3.02
CA TYR A 687 -20.20 12.99 -3.74
C TYR A 687 -18.73 13.01 -4.14
N THR A 688 -18.45 13.47 -5.37
CA THR A 688 -17.08 13.61 -5.88
C THR A 688 -16.93 14.90 -6.67
N PHE A 689 -15.74 15.50 -6.69
CA PHE A 689 -15.49 16.64 -7.58
C PHE A 689 -15.57 16.23 -9.05
N ARG A 690 -16.22 17.02 -9.91
CA ARG A 690 -16.25 16.75 -11.37
C ARG A 690 -14.83 16.78 -11.96
N HIS A 691 -14.02 17.77 -11.60
CA HIS A 691 -12.62 17.90 -12.03
C HIS A 691 -11.63 17.94 -10.84
N PRO A 692 -10.49 17.21 -10.88
CA PRO A 692 -9.58 17.16 -9.74
C PRO A 692 -8.90 18.51 -9.51
N LEU A 693 -8.73 19.29 -10.58
CA LEU A 693 -8.25 20.66 -10.49
C LEU A 693 -9.21 21.57 -9.71
N LEU A 694 -10.54 21.38 -9.81
CA LEU A 694 -11.49 22.14 -8.98
C LEU A 694 -11.27 21.88 -7.48
N ARG A 695 -10.99 20.62 -7.10
CA ARG A 695 -10.61 20.27 -5.72
C ARG A 695 -9.32 20.98 -5.33
N GLU A 696 -8.28 20.86 -6.17
CA GLU A 696 -6.97 21.46 -5.90
C GLU A 696 -7.09 22.98 -5.74
N THR A 697 -7.82 23.67 -6.62
CA THR A 697 -8.08 25.11 -6.54
C THR A 697 -8.89 25.47 -5.29
N ALA A 698 -9.95 24.71 -4.96
CA ALA A 698 -10.73 24.93 -3.76
C ALA A 698 -9.87 24.79 -2.48
N TYR A 699 -9.06 23.73 -2.40
CA TYR A 699 -8.14 23.53 -1.29
C TYR A 699 -7.06 24.62 -1.21
N GLN A 700 -6.47 25.01 -2.33
CA GLN A 700 -5.44 26.07 -2.40
C GLN A 700 -6.00 27.46 -2.05
N SER A 701 -7.28 27.72 -2.29
CA SER A 701 -7.95 28.97 -1.94
C SER A 701 -8.17 29.16 -0.43
N LEU A 702 -7.98 28.11 0.38
CA LEU A 702 -8.11 28.19 1.84
C LEU A 702 -6.96 28.95 2.47
N LEU A 703 -7.29 29.88 3.38
CA LEU A 703 -6.33 30.43 4.33
C LEU A 703 -5.75 29.31 5.21
N LYS A 704 -4.46 29.42 5.55
CA LYS A 704 -3.73 28.42 6.35
C LYS A 704 -4.46 28.06 7.66
N SER A 705 -4.98 29.05 8.38
CA SER A 705 -5.70 28.84 9.65
C SER A 705 -6.99 28.04 9.47
N ARG A 706 -7.77 28.33 8.41
CA ARG A 706 -9.03 27.63 8.11
C ARG A 706 -8.77 26.19 7.67
N ARG A 707 -7.75 25.98 6.84
CA ARG A 707 -7.27 24.66 6.44
C ARG A 707 -6.91 23.82 7.67
N GLN A 708 -6.12 24.37 8.60
CA GLN A 708 -5.76 23.68 9.85
C GLN A 708 -6.98 23.28 10.68
N GLN A 709 -7.96 24.19 10.83
CA GLN A 709 -9.21 23.90 11.54
C GLN A 709 -10.00 22.76 10.88
N TYR A 710 -10.10 22.75 9.56
CA TYR A 710 -10.78 21.68 8.83
C TYR A 710 -10.06 20.34 9.00
N HIS A 711 -8.74 20.30 8.86
CA HIS A 711 -7.96 19.08 9.09
C HIS A 711 -8.10 18.55 10.52
N GLN A 712 -8.09 19.44 11.53
CA GLN A 712 -8.32 19.05 12.91
C GLN A 712 -9.66 18.34 13.07
N GLN A 713 -10.73 18.97 12.56
CA GLN A 713 -12.07 18.43 12.70
C GLN A 713 -12.24 17.10 11.96
N ILE A 714 -11.65 16.96 10.77
CA ILE A 714 -11.62 15.71 10.03
C ILE A 714 -10.94 14.62 10.87
N ALA A 715 -9.77 14.90 11.43
CA ALA A 715 -9.06 13.94 12.28
C ALA A 715 -9.87 13.52 13.52
N GLU A 716 -10.57 14.46 14.16
CA GLU A 716 -11.42 14.18 15.33
C GLU A 716 -12.63 13.31 15.00
N VAL A 717 -13.22 13.45 13.82
CA VAL A 717 -14.32 12.58 13.35
C VAL A 717 -13.78 11.21 12.96
N LEU A 718 -12.68 11.16 12.20
CA LEU A 718 -12.04 9.91 11.77
C LEU A 718 -11.49 9.10 12.95
N GLN A 719 -11.11 9.73 14.07
CA GLN A 719 -10.69 9.05 15.29
C GLN A 719 -11.84 8.32 15.99
N ARG A 720 -13.07 8.86 15.96
CA ARG A 720 -14.24 8.34 16.70
C ARG A 720 -14.95 7.22 15.96
N THR A 721 -14.91 7.29 14.65
CA THR A 721 -15.21 6.16 13.77
C THR A 721 -14.02 5.23 13.96
N ASP A 722 -14.20 3.97 14.35
CA ASP A 722 -13.11 3.03 14.67
C ASP A 722 -12.32 2.67 13.39
N SER A 723 -11.62 3.67 12.85
CA SER A 723 -11.09 3.73 11.50
C SER A 723 -9.85 2.86 11.43
N LEU A 724 -9.92 1.87 10.52
CA LEU A 724 -8.86 0.92 10.17
C LEU A 724 -7.64 1.60 9.50
N GLN A 725 -7.35 2.89 9.68
CA GLN A 725 -6.29 3.63 8.96
C GLN A 725 -5.64 4.74 9.83
N PRO A 726 -4.74 4.38 10.78
CA PRO A 726 -4.06 5.35 11.65
C PRO A 726 -3.24 6.39 10.87
N GLU A 727 -2.69 6.03 9.71
CA GLU A 727 -1.92 6.93 8.85
C GLU A 727 -2.73 8.09 8.28
N LEU A 728 -4.02 7.89 7.98
CA LEU A 728 -4.89 8.95 7.49
C LEU A 728 -5.19 9.96 8.61
N VAL A 729 -5.45 9.45 9.81
CA VAL A 729 -5.65 10.29 11.00
C VAL A 729 -4.37 11.07 11.32
N ALA A 730 -3.20 10.43 11.22
CA ALA A 730 -1.90 11.07 11.42
C ALA A 730 -1.66 12.20 10.40
N TYR A 731 -1.99 11.98 9.12
CA TYR A 731 -1.91 12.98 8.06
C TYR A 731 -2.76 14.21 8.41
N HIS A 732 -4.03 14.03 8.77
CA HIS A 732 -4.89 15.15 9.12
C HIS A 732 -4.41 15.88 10.38
N TYR A 733 -3.89 15.21 11.41
CA TYR A 733 -3.29 15.91 12.55
C TYR A 733 -2.01 16.67 12.20
N THR A 734 -1.22 16.16 11.25
CA THR A 734 -0.02 16.83 10.73
C THR A 734 -0.39 18.13 10.02
N GLU A 735 -1.33 18.07 9.07
CA GLU A 735 -1.82 19.24 8.33
C GLU A 735 -2.59 20.23 9.23
N ALA A 736 -3.21 19.75 10.31
CA ALA A 736 -3.83 20.58 11.34
C ALA A 736 -2.82 21.38 12.17
N GLY A 737 -1.53 21.01 12.15
CA GLY A 737 -0.52 21.57 13.04
C GLY A 737 -0.70 21.15 14.50
N ILE A 738 -1.19 19.93 14.74
CA ILE A 738 -1.35 19.34 16.08
C ILE A 738 -0.31 18.22 16.24
N PRO A 739 0.97 18.57 16.50
CA PRO A 739 2.06 17.61 16.43
C PRO A 739 1.96 16.50 17.47
N GLU A 740 1.43 16.78 18.67
CA GLU A 740 1.30 15.77 19.73
C GLU A 740 0.48 14.56 19.28
N LYS A 741 -0.71 14.79 18.73
CA LYS A 741 -1.58 13.71 18.21
C LYS A 741 -1.01 13.09 16.93
N ALA A 742 -0.39 13.90 16.07
CA ALA A 742 0.21 13.41 14.83
C ALA A 742 1.30 12.36 15.11
N VAL A 743 2.19 12.63 16.08
CA VAL A 743 3.25 11.70 16.49
C VAL A 743 2.68 10.35 16.93
N ASP A 744 1.67 10.36 17.80
CA ASP A 744 1.09 9.13 18.35
C ASP A 744 0.44 8.27 17.25
N TYR A 745 -0.25 8.89 16.29
CA TYR A 745 -0.86 8.18 15.17
C TYR A 745 0.15 7.73 14.11
N TRP A 746 1.21 8.50 13.84
CA TRP A 746 2.31 8.05 12.98
C TRP A 746 3.04 6.85 13.58
N HIS A 747 3.23 6.81 14.90
CA HIS A 747 3.83 5.66 15.57
C HIS A 747 2.95 4.41 15.44
N ARG A 748 1.62 4.53 15.60
CA ARG A 748 0.67 3.44 15.37
C ARG A 748 0.68 2.95 13.91
N ALA A 749 0.71 3.87 12.95
CA ALA A 749 0.85 3.52 11.54
C ALA A 749 2.15 2.77 11.25
N ALA A 750 3.26 3.20 11.85
CA ALA A 750 4.54 2.52 11.73
C ALA A 750 4.51 1.10 12.30
N HIS A 751 3.98 0.92 13.51
CA HIS A 751 3.84 -0.41 14.11
C HIS A 751 3.01 -1.34 13.25
N ARG A 752 1.85 -0.87 12.77
CA ARG A 752 0.99 -1.67 11.89
C ARG A 752 1.69 -2.03 10.57
N ALA A 753 2.40 -1.08 9.96
CA ALA A 753 3.17 -1.35 8.75
C ALA A 753 4.25 -2.41 9.01
N LEU A 754 4.94 -2.36 10.16
CA LEU A 754 5.95 -3.34 10.54
C LEU A 754 5.37 -4.74 10.82
N GLU A 755 4.19 -4.82 11.45
CA GLU A 755 3.46 -6.08 11.67
C GLU A 755 3.15 -6.80 10.35
N HIS A 756 2.78 -6.04 9.31
CA HIS A 756 2.58 -6.55 7.95
C HIS A 756 3.87 -6.57 7.09
N SER A 757 5.03 -6.32 7.71
CA SER A 757 6.35 -6.27 7.04
C SER A 757 6.45 -5.28 5.88
N ALA A 758 5.61 -4.26 5.86
CA ALA A 758 5.72 -3.07 5.03
C ALA A 758 6.79 -2.13 5.64
N ASN A 759 8.04 -2.59 5.70
CA ASN A 759 9.11 -1.91 6.43
C ASN A 759 9.48 -0.55 5.81
N VAL A 760 9.33 -0.38 4.49
CA VAL A 760 9.60 0.89 3.81
C VAL A 760 8.57 1.95 4.20
N GLU A 761 7.30 1.58 4.20
CA GLU A 761 6.19 2.41 4.69
C GLU A 761 6.36 2.69 6.19
N GLY A 762 6.76 1.70 6.99
CA GLY A 762 7.11 1.84 8.40
C GLY A 762 8.19 2.92 8.64
N VAL A 763 9.31 2.87 7.90
CA VAL A 763 10.35 3.91 7.95
C VAL A 763 9.76 5.30 7.64
N ARG A 764 8.93 5.41 6.59
CA ARG A 764 8.31 6.69 6.22
C ARG A 764 7.38 7.23 7.30
N HIS A 765 6.53 6.39 7.88
CA HIS A 765 5.65 6.78 8.98
C HIS A 765 6.45 7.30 10.17
N ILE A 766 7.53 6.63 10.54
CA ILE A 766 8.39 7.05 11.67
C ILE A 766 9.07 8.39 11.35
N MET A 767 9.57 8.58 10.13
CA MET A 767 10.14 9.86 9.71
C MET A 767 9.12 11.00 9.78
N GLN A 768 7.86 10.77 9.39
CA GLN A 768 6.79 11.76 9.58
C GLN A 768 6.51 12.05 11.06
N GLY A 769 6.52 11.00 11.89
CA GLY A 769 6.43 11.14 13.35
C GLY A 769 7.57 11.99 13.94
N LEU A 770 8.82 11.74 13.55
CA LEU A 770 9.98 12.51 14.00
C LEU A 770 9.92 13.98 13.55
N ALA A 771 9.47 14.25 12.32
CA ALA A 771 9.28 15.62 11.83
C ALA A 771 8.18 16.38 12.60
N ALA A 772 7.07 15.69 12.92
CA ALA A 772 6.03 16.25 13.78
C ALA A 772 6.55 16.51 15.21
N LEU A 773 7.38 15.61 15.73
CA LEU A 773 7.97 15.74 17.06
C LEU A 773 8.94 16.92 17.17
N GLU A 774 9.72 17.22 16.13
CA GLU A 774 10.60 18.41 16.07
C GLU A 774 9.80 19.72 16.18
N THR A 775 8.60 19.74 15.58
CA THR A 775 7.65 20.85 15.71
C THR A 775 7.07 20.94 17.13
N LEU A 776 6.88 19.83 17.83
CA LEU A 776 6.46 19.83 19.24
C LEU A 776 7.60 20.34 20.16
N ALA A 777 8.82 19.90 19.92
CA ALA A 777 10.01 20.25 20.70
C ALA A 777 10.32 21.76 20.67
N THR A 778 10.17 22.39 19.50
CA THR A 778 10.38 23.83 19.32
C THR A 778 9.34 24.70 20.04
N ASN A 779 8.15 24.15 20.31
CA ASN A 779 7.04 24.85 20.99
C ASN A 779 6.95 24.55 22.50
N GLY A 780 7.52 23.43 22.97
CA GLY A 780 7.48 23.00 24.36
C GLY A 780 8.63 23.58 25.19
N ASN A 781 8.32 24.52 26.09
CA ASN A 781 9.33 25.18 26.95
C ASN A 781 9.36 24.64 28.39
N THR A 782 8.48 23.69 28.75
CA THR A 782 8.40 23.17 30.13
C THR A 782 9.16 21.85 30.27
N PRO A 783 9.78 21.58 31.43
CA PRO A 783 10.49 20.32 31.68
C PRO A 783 9.63 19.07 31.47
N VAL A 784 8.34 19.12 31.82
CA VAL A 784 7.39 18.00 31.64
C VAL A 784 7.13 17.71 30.16
N GLN A 785 6.94 18.74 29.34
CA GLN A 785 6.77 18.58 27.89
C GLN A 785 8.04 18.05 27.24
N GLN A 786 9.22 18.48 27.71
CA GLN A 786 10.49 18.00 27.19
C GLN A 786 10.69 16.50 27.45
N VAL A 787 10.34 16.01 28.65
CA VAL A 787 10.40 14.56 28.95
C VAL A 787 9.43 13.77 28.06
N ALA A 788 8.22 14.26 27.83
CA ALA A 788 7.25 13.60 26.95
C ALA A 788 7.70 13.59 25.48
N VAL A 789 8.42 14.61 25.02
CA VAL A 789 9.04 14.66 23.69
C VAL A 789 10.16 13.63 23.59
N GLU A 790 11.09 13.63 24.55
CA GLU A 790 12.22 12.70 24.59
C GLU A 790 11.77 11.23 24.66
N GLN A 791 10.69 10.95 25.40
CA GLN A 791 10.09 9.61 25.45
C GLN A 791 9.54 9.16 24.09
N ARG A 792 8.77 10.02 23.41
CA ARG A 792 8.25 9.71 22.07
C ARG A 792 9.37 9.57 21.04
N GLU A 793 10.42 10.38 21.16
CA GLU A 793 11.60 10.26 20.31
C GLU A 793 12.28 8.91 20.51
N LEU A 794 12.44 8.46 21.76
CA LEU A 794 13.03 7.17 22.09
C LEU A 794 12.25 6.00 21.48
N GLU A 795 10.92 6.00 21.62
CA GLU A 795 10.05 4.97 21.04
C GLU A 795 10.19 4.96 19.51
N LEU A 796 10.09 6.13 18.86
CA LEU A 796 10.25 6.25 17.40
C LEU A 796 11.63 5.81 16.91
N GLN A 797 12.71 6.22 17.57
CA GLN A 797 14.08 5.86 17.17
C GLN A 797 14.35 4.36 17.31
N THR A 798 13.79 3.73 18.35
CA THR A 798 13.92 2.28 18.55
C THR A 798 13.18 1.50 17.45
N THR A 799 11.95 1.91 17.13
CA THR A 799 11.16 1.35 16.04
C THR A 799 11.83 1.63 14.68
N LEU A 800 12.45 2.80 14.50
CA LEU A 800 13.18 3.17 13.28
C LEU A 800 14.38 2.27 13.05
N GLY A 801 15.18 2.03 14.10
CA GLY A 801 16.34 1.15 14.03
C GLY A 801 15.96 -0.26 13.55
N THR A 802 14.81 -0.76 14.00
CA THR A 802 14.26 -2.05 13.57
C THR A 802 13.87 -2.04 12.08
N ALA A 803 13.11 -1.03 11.65
CA ALA A 803 12.67 -0.89 10.26
C ALA A 803 13.85 -0.67 9.27
N LEU A 804 14.87 0.08 9.70
CA LEU A 804 16.07 0.34 8.92
C LEU A 804 16.97 -0.89 8.76
N ILE A 805 17.07 -1.74 9.79
CA ILE A 805 17.77 -3.04 9.65
C ILE A 805 17.14 -3.86 8.54
N ALA A 806 15.80 -3.93 8.50
CA ALA A 806 15.07 -4.71 7.50
C ALA A 806 15.21 -4.14 6.07
N THR A 807 15.36 -2.82 5.91
CA THR A 807 15.36 -2.15 4.60
C THR A 807 16.76 -1.81 4.07
N LYS A 808 17.74 -1.58 4.94
CA LYS A 808 19.10 -1.13 4.60
C LYS A 808 20.23 -2.04 5.10
N GLY A 809 19.91 -3.04 5.91
CA GLY A 809 20.88 -3.97 6.50
C GLY A 809 21.60 -3.42 7.73
N TYR A 810 22.29 -4.31 8.45
CA TYR A 810 22.83 -4.07 9.79
C TYR A 810 23.89 -2.94 9.89
N ALA A 811 24.72 -2.81 8.86
CA ALA A 811 25.87 -1.90 8.87
C ALA A 811 25.55 -0.48 8.36
N SER A 812 24.28 -0.21 8.01
CA SER A 812 23.84 1.12 7.57
C SER A 812 24.15 2.20 8.63
N PRO A 813 24.72 3.35 8.23
CA PRO A 813 24.92 4.50 9.13
C PRO A 813 23.64 4.97 9.81
N GLU A 814 22.51 4.85 9.12
CA GLU A 814 21.20 5.25 9.61
C GLU A 814 20.72 4.36 10.76
N VAL A 815 21.02 3.04 10.71
CA VAL A 815 20.75 2.11 11.83
C VAL A 815 21.54 2.51 13.07
N GLU A 816 22.85 2.76 12.90
CA GLU A 816 23.71 3.20 14.01
C GLU A 816 23.24 4.54 14.59
N ALA A 817 22.91 5.51 13.73
CA ALA A 817 22.44 6.82 14.15
C ALA A 817 21.14 6.72 14.97
N ALA A 818 20.17 5.93 14.50
CA ALA A 818 18.90 5.73 15.20
C ALA A 818 19.10 5.15 16.60
N TYR A 819 19.84 4.04 16.72
CA TYR A 819 20.05 3.42 18.02
C TYR A 819 21.02 4.20 18.92
N THR A 820 21.98 4.95 18.37
CA THR A 820 22.84 5.84 19.16
C THR A 820 22.00 6.94 19.77
N ARG A 821 21.10 7.56 18.99
CA ARG A 821 20.18 8.56 19.49
C ARG A 821 19.23 7.98 20.54
N ALA A 822 18.69 6.79 20.31
CA ALA A 822 17.86 6.08 21.30
C ALA A 822 18.62 5.85 22.62
N ARG A 823 19.90 5.46 22.55
CA ARG A 823 20.74 5.24 23.74
C ARG A 823 20.99 6.54 24.51
N GLU A 824 21.29 7.64 23.82
CA GLU A 824 21.44 8.96 24.45
C GLU A 824 20.17 9.40 25.18
N LEU A 825 19.01 9.16 24.57
CA LEU A 825 17.70 9.45 25.18
C LEU A 825 17.44 8.59 26.41
N LEU A 826 17.72 7.28 26.35
CA LEU A 826 17.65 6.38 27.51
C LEU A 826 18.50 6.90 28.68
N GLU A 827 19.78 7.16 28.43
CA GLU A 827 20.71 7.64 29.46
C GLU A 827 20.28 9.00 30.05
N THR A 828 19.67 9.86 29.23
CA THR A 828 19.16 11.18 29.66
C THR A 828 17.92 11.04 30.54
N LEU A 829 16.97 10.20 30.14
CA LEU A 829 15.73 9.96 30.87
C LEU A 829 16.00 9.27 32.22
N GLU A 830 16.87 8.26 32.25
CA GLU A 830 17.29 7.56 33.48
C GLU A 830 17.89 8.55 34.51
N LYS A 831 18.82 9.41 34.09
CA LYS A 831 19.47 10.40 34.99
C LYS A 831 18.49 11.41 35.59
N ARG A 832 17.46 11.82 34.83
CA ARG A 832 16.46 12.78 35.30
C ARG A 832 15.53 12.18 36.34
N GLU A 833 15.19 10.90 36.19
CA GLU A 833 14.32 10.20 37.15
C GLU A 833 15.03 9.93 38.49
N GLU A 834 16.31 9.54 38.47
CA GLU A 834 17.13 9.39 39.69
C GLU A 834 17.17 10.67 40.55
N SER A 835 16.90 11.83 39.95
CA SER A 835 16.88 13.14 40.61
C SER A 835 15.51 13.62 41.13
N HIS A 836 14.40 12.95 40.76
CA HIS A 836 13.02 13.34 41.11
C HIS A 836 12.21 12.14 41.66
N VAL A 837 12.52 11.73 42.88
CA VAL A 837 12.09 10.45 43.51
C VAL A 837 10.64 10.43 44.04
N GLU A 838 9.74 11.38 43.75
CA GLU A 838 8.42 11.38 44.43
C GLU A 838 7.14 11.38 43.56
N ASP A 839 7.17 11.55 42.23
CA ASP A 839 5.91 11.67 41.45
C ASP A 839 5.89 11.03 40.03
N ALA A 840 6.92 10.28 39.62
CA ALA A 840 6.89 9.58 38.33
C ALA A 840 6.00 8.33 38.44
N SER A 841 4.98 8.22 37.58
CA SER A 841 4.14 7.02 37.49
C SER A 841 4.99 5.78 37.19
N ASP A 842 4.83 4.70 37.96
CA ASP A 842 5.52 3.39 37.78
C ASP A 842 5.58 2.93 36.30
N THR A 843 4.61 3.34 35.47
CA THR A 843 4.50 3.01 34.05
C THR A 843 5.57 3.60 33.11
N LEU A 844 6.27 4.68 33.48
CA LEU A 844 7.31 5.28 32.60
C LEU A 844 8.63 4.52 32.71
N LEU A 845 9.05 4.25 33.96
CA LEU A 845 10.29 3.55 34.26
C LEU A 845 10.29 2.13 33.70
N ASP A 846 9.17 1.42 33.82
CA ASP A 846 9.02 0.08 33.25
C ASP A 846 9.17 0.11 31.73
N ARG A 847 8.59 1.13 31.07
CA ARG A 847 8.70 1.28 29.62
C ARG A 847 10.13 1.61 29.15
N ILE A 848 10.86 2.45 29.90
CA ILE A 848 12.28 2.76 29.65
C ILE A 848 13.14 1.50 29.81
N LYS A 849 12.92 0.72 30.87
CA LYS A 849 13.62 -0.54 31.12
C LYS A 849 13.39 -1.55 29.99
N ASP A 850 12.16 -1.65 29.50
CA ASP A 850 11.80 -2.57 28.41
C ASP A 850 12.53 -2.24 27.09
N LEU A 851 12.79 -0.95 26.81
CA LEU A 851 13.49 -0.51 25.60
C LEU A 851 15.02 -0.60 25.69
N ARG A 852 15.58 -0.74 26.89
CA ARG A 852 17.02 -0.73 27.12
C ARG A 852 17.74 -1.88 26.41
N PHE A 853 17.20 -3.10 26.53
CA PHE A 853 17.78 -4.26 25.86
C PHE A 853 17.70 -4.15 24.32
N PRO A 854 16.53 -3.86 23.69
CA PRO A 854 16.44 -3.64 22.25
C PRO A 854 17.45 -2.66 21.68
N VAL A 855 17.62 -1.50 22.33
CA VAL A 855 18.53 -0.45 21.85
C VAL A 855 19.99 -0.90 21.89
N LEU A 856 20.43 -1.48 23.01
CA LEU A 856 21.82 -1.95 23.15
C LEU A 856 22.13 -3.11 22.22
N PHE A 857 21.17 -4.01 22.04
CA PHE A 857 21.31 -5.14 21.15
C PHE A 857 21.35 -4.71 19.67
N GLY A 858 20.51 -3.75 19.27
CA GLY A 858 20.55 -3.15 17.94
C GLY A 858 21.90 -2.48 17.64
N LEU A 859 22.45 -1.74 18.60
CA LEU A 859 23.82 -1.21 18.52
C LEU A 859 24.86 -2.32 18.42
N TRP A 860 24.77 -3.35 19.27
CA TRP A 860 25.71 -4.46 19.26
C TRP A 860 25.81 -5.08 17.87
N LEU A 861 24.67 -5.35 17.23
CA LEU A 861 24.61 -5.97 15.92
C LEU A 861 25.25 -5.09 14.85
N SER A 862 24.97 -3.78 14.87
CA SER A 862 25.61 -2.81 13.97
C SER A 862 27.13 -2.76 14.17
N HIS A 863 27.59 -2.68 15.42
CA HIS A 863 29.01 -2.65 15.78
C HIS A 863 29.76 -3.94 15.40
N LEU A 864 29.12 -5.09 15.57
CA LEU A 864 29.68 -6.39 15.18
C LEU A 864 29.95 -6.43 13.67
N VAL A 865 28.95 -6.11 12.85
CA VAL A 865 29.07 -6.17 11.38
C VAL A 865 30.07 -5.15 10.84
N ARG A 866 30.20 -4.00 11.50
CA ARG A 866 31.20 -2.96 11.19
C ARG A 866 32.60 -3.26 11.73
N GLY A 867 32.84 -4.42 12.33
CA GLY A 867 34.16 -4.82 12.84
C GLY A 867 34.62 -4.02 14.07
N ARG A 868 33.72 -3.37 14.81
CA ARG A 868 34.03 -2.63 16.05
C ARG A 868 33.90 -3.56 17.27
N LEU A 869 34.71 -4.60 17.29
CA LEU A 869 34.53 -5.77 18.18
C LEU A 869 34.67 -5.44 19.68
N LEU A 870 35.52 -4.48 20.05
CA LEU A 870 35.66 -4.06 21.44
C LEU A 870 34.38 -3.37 21.96
N SER A 871 33.80 -2.46 21.17
CA SER A 871 32.52 -1.84 21.51
C SER A 871 31.38 -2.85 21.50
N ALA A 872 31.40 -3.82 20.56
CA ALA A 872 30.43 -4.91 20.54
C ALA A 872 30.53 -5.75 21.83
N ARG A 873 31.74 -5.99 22.37
CA ARG A 873 31.92 -6.70 23.63
C ARG A 873 31.26 -5.95 24.79
N GLU A 874 31.55 -4.65 24.92
CA GLU A 874 30.97 -3.81 25.98
C GLU A 874 29.43 -3.82 25.93
N LEU A 875 28.86 -3.70 24.73
CA LEU A 875 27.40 -3.76 24.52
C LEU A 875 26.84 -5.14 24.86
N GLY A 876 27.51 -6.23 24.46
CA GLY A 876 27.10 -7.59 24.81
C GLY A 876 27.13 -7.86 26.32
N GLU A 877 28.15 -7.36 27.02
CA GLU A 877 28.26 -7.45 28.48
C GLU A 877 27.13 -6.68 29.17
N ALA A 878 26.79 -5.49 28.66
CA ALA A 878 25.66 -4.70 29.14
C ALA A 878 24.31 -5.41 28.89
N CYS A 879 24.10 -5.98 27.70
CA CYS A 879 22.90 -6.78 27.39
C CYS A 879 22.75 -7.95 28.36
N LEU A 880 23.83 -8.67 28.68
CA LEU A 880 23.79 -9.79 29.62
C LEU A 880 23.46 -9.34 31.04
N ALA A 881 23.99 -8.20 31.48
CA ALA A 881 23.67 -7.63 32.79
C ALA A 881 22.18 -7.28 32.90
N ILE A 882 21.62 -6.63 31.87
CA ILE A 882 20.20 -6.25 31.83
C ILE A 882 19.30 -7.49 31.77
N ALA A 883 19.64 -8.46 30.92
CA ALA A 883 18.88 -9.70 30.79
C ALA A 883 18.73 -10.44 32.13
N LYS A 884 19.83 -10.55 32.88
CA LYS A 884 19.86 -11.16 34.21
C LYS A 884 19.07 -10.34 35.24
N GLN A 885 19.19 -9.02 35.19
CA GLN A 885 18.46 -8.14 36.11
C GLN A 885 16.94 -8.19 35.86
N ALA A 886 16.52 -8.31 34.61
CA ALA A 886 15.13 -8.43 34.22
C ALA A 886 14.55 -9.84 34.41
N GLU A 887 15.38 -10.82 34.80
CA GLU A 887 15.03 -12.25 34.85
C GLU A 887 14.35 -12.75 33.56
N ASN A 888 14.73 -12.16 32.42
CA ASN A 888 14.13 -12.44 31.13
C ASN A 888 14.99 -13.46 30.37
N GLN A 889 14.54 -14.71 30.35
CA GLN A 889 15.24 -15.82 29.70
C GLN A 889 15.47 -15.57 28.20
N ALA A 890 14.54 -14.89 27.51
CA ALA A 890 14.70 -14.59 26.09
C ALA A 890 15.83 -13.61 25.83
N PHE A 891 15.96 -12.59 26.68
CA PHE A 891 17.08 -11.66 26.65
C PHE A 891 18.40 -12.33 27.02
N GLU A 892 18.40 -13.30 27.94
CA GLU A 892 19.63 -14.01 28.31
C GLU A 892 20.20 -14.79 27.11
N VAL A 893 19.36 -15.52 26.38
CA VAL A 893 19.77 -16.28 25.19
C VAL A 893 20.40 -15.34 24.15
N GLU A 894 19.77 -14.21 23.90
CA GLU A 894 20.25 -13.21 22.94
C GLU A 894 21.54 -12.51 23.38
N ALA A 895 21.68 -12.21 24.67
CA ALA A 895 22.92 -11.68 25.23
C ALA A 895 24.06 -12.70 25.16
N HIS A 896 23.77 -13.97 25.43
CA HIS A 896 24.72 -15.06 25.27
C HIS A 896 25.15 -15.24 23.82
N ARG A 897 24.22 -15.12 22.87
CA ARG A 897 24.53 -15.08 21.45
C ARG A 897 25.43 -13.89 21.10
N ALA A 898 25.11 -12.71 21.62
CA ALA A 898 25.86 -11.49 21.35
C ALA A 898 27.33 -11.61 21.76
N LEU A 899 27.56 -12.10 22.99
CA LEU A 899 28.90 -12.34 23.52
C LEU A 899 29.60 -13.49 22.83
N GLY A 900 28.91 -14.62 22.60
CA GLY A 900 29.47 -15.78 21.91
C GLY A 900 30.00 -15.42 20.51
N ALA A 901 29.21 -14.71 19.72
CA ALA A 901 29.61 -14.23 18.40
C ALA A 901 30.79 -13.24 18.46
N THR A 902 30.74 -12.27 19.37
CA THR A 902 31.80 -11.26 19.49
C THR A 902 33.14 -11.87 19.92
N LEU A 903 33.11 -12.74 20.92
CA LEU A 903 34.30 -13.42 21.46
C LEU A 903 34.89 -14.41 20.46
N TYR A 904 34.05 -15.01 19.60
CA TYR A 904 34.52 -15.83 18.47
C TYR A 904 35.43 -15.02 17.55
N TYR A 905 35.01 -13.84 17.08
CA TYR A 905 35.85 -13.01 16.21
C TYR A 905 37.08 -12.43 16.91
N LEU A 906 36.98 -12.13 18.21
CA LEU A 906 38.14 -11.74 19.04
C LEU A 906 39.12 -12.91 19.32
N SER A 907 38.76 -14.14 18.94
CA SER A 907 39.52 -15.37 19.18
C SER A 907 39.65 -15.80 20.64
N GLU A 908 38.73 -15.38 21.49
CA GLU A 908 38.60 -15.89 22.86
C GLU A 908 37.76 -17.17 22.85
N PHE A 909 38.23 -18.20 22.13
CA PHE A 909 37.42 -19.36 21.74
C PHE A 909 36.77 -20.13 22.89
N LYS A 910 37.48 -20.31 24.01
CA LYS A 910 36.92 -20.97 25.20
C LYS A 910 35.77 -20.16 25.82
N ASN A 911 35.94 -18.84 25.95
CA ASN A 911 34.91 -17.95 26.48
C ASN A 911 33.71 -17.88 25.52
N ALA A 912 33.98 -17.78 24.21
CA ALA A 912 32.97 -17.82 23.18
C ALA A 912 32.12 -19.10 23.29
N LEU A 913 32.76 -20.26 23.38
CA LEU A 913 32.06 -21.55 23.49
C LEU A 913 31.21 -21.60 24.76
N ALA A 914 31.74 -21.14 25.90
CA ALA A 914 30.99 -21.11 27.15
C ALA A 914 29.71 -20.27 27.05
N HIS A 915 29.77 -19.10 26.39
CA HIS A 915 28.58 -18.29 26.15
C HIS A 915 27.59 -18.95 25.19
N LEU A 916 28.07 -19.55 24.10
CA LEU A 916 27.21 -20.23 23.12
C LEU A 916 26.50 -21.44 23.76
N GLU A 917 27.21 -22.27 24.53
CA GLU A 917 26.58 -23.40 25.24
C GLU A 917 25.57 -22.92 26.28
N ALA A 918 25.89 -21.88 27.05
CA ALA A 918 24.95 -21.32 28.02
C ALA A 918 23.66 -20.77 27.37
N GLY A 919 23.77 -20.21 26.16
CA GLY A 919 22.62 -19.81 25.35
C GLY A 919 21.83 -21.02 24.83
N ILE A 920 22.50 -22.05 24.32
CA ILE A 920 21.89 -23.28 23.79
C ILE A 920 21.13 -24.03 24.89
N GLU A 921 21.68 -24.12 26.09
CA GLU A 921 21.04 -24.77 27.25
C GLU A 921 19.75 -24.05 27.69
N ARG A 922 19.71 -22.71 27.55
CA ARG A 922 18.56 -21.87 27.92
C ARG A 922 17.52 -21.77 26.82
N TYR A 923 17.88 -22.06 25.58
CA TYR A 923 17.00 -21.89 24.44
C TYR A 923 15.88 -22.96 24.44
N GLN A 924 14.62 -22.49 24.43
CA GLN A 924 13.43 -23.34 24.40
C GLN A 924 12.49 -22.93 23.26
N PRO A 925 12.43 -23.65 22.12
CA PRO A 925 11.70 -23.23 20.92
C PRO A 925 10.21 -22.86 21.13
N GLN A 926 9.53 -23.44 22.12
CA GLN A 926 8.09 -23.25 22.38
C GLN A 926 7.79 -22.20 23.47
N HIS A 927 8.79 -21.78 24.26
CA HIS A 927 8.63 -20.86 25.39
C HIS A 927 9.49 -19.60 25.25
N HIS A 928 9.98 -19.36 24.04
CA HIS A 928 10.87 -18.25 23.74
C HIS A 928 10.18 -17.32 22.74
N PRO A 929 9.05 -16.68 23.14
CA PRO A 929 8.42 -15.68 22.29
C PRO A 929 9.47 -14.63 22.01
N VAL A 930 9.87 -14.54 20.74
CA VAL A 930 10.82 -13.55 20.28
C VAL A 930 10.06 -12.23 20.37
N PRO A 931 10.49 -11.24 21.18
CA PRO A 931 9.85 -9.93 21.17
C PRO A 931 9.82 -9.35 19.76
N ALA A 932 8.77 -8.59 19.40
CA ALA A 932 8.54 -8.01 18.07
C ALA A 932 9.81 -7.42 17.40
N PHE A 933 10.68 -6.77 18.17
CA PHE A 933 11.93 -6.18 17.68
C PHE A 933 13.00 -7.19 17.20
N LEU A 934 12.95 -8.44 17.66
CA LEU A 934 13.91 -9.51 17.33
C LEU A 934 13.47 -10.38 16.14
N HIS A 935 12.25 -10.24 15.62
CA HIS A 935 11.77 -11.04 14.48
C HIS A 935 12.58 -10.80 13.19
N TYR A 936 13.27 -9.66 13.11
CA TYR A 936 14.12 -9.27 11.97
C TYR A 936 15.55 -9.83 12.07
N VAL A 937 15.86 -10.57 13.13
CA VAL A 937 17.16 -11.21 13.34
C VAL A 937 17.04 -12.70 13.05
N ALA A 938 18.16 -13.29 12.62
CA ALA A 938 18.25 -14.74 12.44
C ALA A 938 17.88 -15.46 13.75
N GLU A 939 17.29 -16.64 13.59
CA GLU A 939 16.70 -17.41 14.69
C GLU A 939 17.77 -17.71 15.78
N PRO A 940 17.48 -17.43 17.08
CA PRO A 940 18.49 -17.50 18.14
C PRO A 940 19.13 -18.88 18.31
N GLY A 941 18.34 -19.94 18.33
CA GLY A 941 18.85 -21.31 18.50
C GLY A 941 19.75 -21.74 17.35
N MET A 942 19.32 -21.47 16.12
CA MET A 942 20.07 -21.71 14.89
C MET A 942 21.39 -20.95 14.91
N THR A 943 21.37 -19.64 15.21
CA THR A 943 22.58 -18.81 15.18
C THR A 943 23.59 -19.21 16.25
N LEU A 944 23.14 -19.55 17.46
CA LEU A 944 24.01 -20.08 18.51
C LEU A 944 24.74 -21.36 18.04
N LEU A 945 24.02 -22.29 17.41
CA LEU A 945 24.60 -23.51 16.84
C LEU A 945 25.53 -23.20 15.66
N ALA A 946 25.14 -22.28 14.77
CA ALA A 946 25.91 -21.92 13.59
C ALA A 946 27.26 -21.29 13.95
N TYR A 947 27.31 -20.39 14.95
CA TYR A 947 28.56 -19.85 15.49
C TYR A 947 29.41 -20.93 16.18
N SER A 948 28.77 -21.89 16.88
CA SER A 948 29.50 -22.94 17.59
C SER A 948 30.24 -23.90 16.66
N ALA A 949 29.79 -24.07 15.41
CA ALA A 949 30.36 -25.02 14.47
C ALA A 949 31.83 -24.70 14.08
N PRO A 950 32.14 -23.62 13.37
CA PRO A 950 33.53 -23.31 13.01
C PRO A 950 34.42 -23.08 14.25
N LEU A 951 33.83 -22.64 15.37
CA LEU A 951 34.51 -22.53 16.66
C LEU A 951 34.99 -23.89 17.19
N LEU A 952 34.11 -24.90 17.24
CA LEU A 952 34.45 -26.25 17.68
C LEU A 952 35.49 -26.89 16.76
N TRP A 953 35.38 -26.68 15.45
CA TRP A 953 36.42 -27.11 14.52
C TRP A 953 37.75 -26.44 14.86
N GLY A 954 37.78 -25.12 15.08
CA GLY A 954 38.99 -24.40 15.49
C GLY A 954 39.62 -24.94 16.78
N LEU A 955 38.79 -25.29 17.77
CA LEU A 955 39.18 -25.92 19.03
C LEU A 955 39.63 -27.38 18.90
N GLY A 956 39.47 -28.00 17.72
CA GLY A 956 39.94 -29.36 17.42
C GLY A 956 38.89 -30.46 17.56
N TYR A 957 37.60 -30.11 17.51
CA TYR A 957 36.47 -31.04 17.58
C TYR A 957 35.69 -31.10 16.25
N PRO A 958 36.26 -31.72 15.19
CA PRO A 958 35.66 -31.76 13.85
C PRO A 958 34.33 -32.50 13.76
N VAL A 959 34.10 -33.57 14.54
CA VAL A 959 32.85 -34.34 14.49
C VAL A 959 31.73 -33.55 15.17
N GLN A 960 32.01 -32.97 16.34
CA GLN A 960 31.05 -32.11 17.04
C GLN A 960 30.71 -30.86 16.23
N SER A 961 31.70 -30.27 15.55
CA SER A 961 31.49 -29.16 14.64
C SER A 961 30.48 -29.49 13.53
N GLU A 962 30.59 -30.67 12.92
CA GLU A 962 29.68 -31.11 11.87
C GLU A 962 28.27 -31.39 12.41
N GLU A 963 28.17 -31.97 13.60
CA GLU A 963 26.88 -32.17 14.27
C GLU A 963 26.17 -30.83 14.53
N ARG A 964 26.91 -29.81 15.00
CA ARG A 964 26.35 -28.47 15.28
C ARG A 964 25.83 -27.80 14.01
N ILE A 965 26.58 -27.80 12.92
CA ILE A 965 26.12 -27.13 11.69
C ILE A 965 24.91 -27.83 11.08
N ASN A 966 24.85 -29.16 11.18
CA ASN A 966 23.70 -29.92 10.69
C ASN A 966 22.46 -29.65 11.52
N LYS A 967 22.58 -29.54 12.85
CA LYS A 967 21.48 -29.10 13.73
C LYS A 967 21.04 -27.68 13.40
N ALA A 968 21.96 -26.74 13.19
CA ALA A 968 21.63 -25.37 12.78
C ALA A 968 20.83 -25.36 11.47
N ALA A 969 21.27 -26.10 10.46
CA ALA A 969 20.57 -26.20 9.17
C ALA A 969 19.17 -26.83 9.30
N ILE A 970 18.99 -27.80 10.21
CA ILE A 970 17.67 -28.38 10.49
C ILE A 970 16.75 -27.33 11.13
N ILE A 971 17.24 -26.54 12.09
CA ILE A 971 16.43 -25.48 12.72
C ILE A 971 16.09 -24.41 11.69
N GLY A 972 17.06 -23.92 10.91
CA GLY A 972 16.83 -22.95 9.83
C GLY A 972 15.67 -23.38 8.91
N LYS A 973 15.78 -24.59 8.34
CA LYS A 973 14.75 -25.16 7.45
C LYS A 973 13.39 -25.32 8.13
N LYS A 974 13.36 -25.80 9.38
CA LYS A 974 12.11 -25.97 10.15
C LYS A 974 11.44 -24.64 10.48
N THR A 975 12.23 -23.60 10.71
CA THR A 975 11.73 -22.25 11.02
C THR A 975 11.23 -21.51 9.78
N ASN A 976 11.42 -22.12 8.60
CA ASN A 976 11.11 -21.55 7.29
C ASN A 976 11.55 -20.09 7.19
N HIS A 977 12.72 -19.69 7.73
CA HIS A 977 13.13 -18.29 7.74
C HIS A 977 14.29 -18.09 6.74
N PRO A 978 14.07 -17.52 5.54
CA PRO A 978 15.05 -17.53 4.45
C PRO A 978 16.33 -16.80 4.85
N PHE A 979 16.20 -15.76 5.66
CA PHE A 979 17.34 -15.06 6.22
C PHE A 979 18.14 -15.94 7.19
N SER A 980 17.47 -16.71 8.07
CA SER A 980 18.14 -17.70 8.93
C SER A 980 18.86 -18.76 8.10
N ASP A 981 18.23 -19.23 7.03
CA ASP A 981 18.81 -20.23 6.13
C ASP A 981 20.06 -19.68 5.44
N ALA A 982 20.01 -18.45 4.94
CA ALA A 982 21.18 -17.79 4.35
C ALA A 982 22.34 -17.68 5.36
N VAL A 983 22.06 -17.28 6.61
CA VAL A 983 23.07 -17.22 7.68
C VAL A 983 23.62 -18.61 8.04
N SER A 984 22.74 -19.62 8.16
CA SER A 984 23.17 -21.00 8.44
C SER A 984 24.06 -21.55 7.31
N LEU A 985 23.68 -21.31 6.06
CA LEU A 985 24.45 -21.71 4.88
C LEU A 985 25.79 -20.98 4.82
N HIS A 986 25.85 -19.71 5.22
CA HIS A 986 27.12 -18.99 5.35
C HIS A 986 28.07 -19.72 6.31
N PHE A 987 27.66 -19.99 7.55
CA PHE A 987 28.52 -20.72 8.50
C PHE A 987 28.91 -22.11 8.01
N LYS A 988 28.01 -22.77 7.27
CA LYS A 988 28.28 -24.05 6.63
C LYS A 988 29.37 -23.94 5.55
N THR A 989 29.30 -22.92 4.70
CA THR A 989 30.36 -22.65 3.70
C THR A 989 31.70 -22.33 4.37
N VAL A 990 31.71 -21.54 5.45
CA VAL A 990 32.93 -21.22 6.20
C VAL A 990 33.56 -22.48 6.79
N LEU A 991 32.76 -23.34 7.46
CA LEU A 991 33.26 -24.59 8.03
C LEU A 991 33.85 -25.52 6.95
N TYR A 992 33.13 -25.74 5.85
CA TYR A 992 33.63 -26.62 4.80
C TYR A 992 34.81 -26.04 4.04
N GLN A 993 34.89 -24.72 3.92
CA GLN A 993 36.09 -24.06 3.43
C GLN A 993 37.27 -24.26 4.40
N TYR A 994 37.03 -24.16 5.72
CA TYR A 994 38.06 -24.51 6.70
C TYR A 994 38.52 -25.95 6.51
N ARG A 995 37.65 -26.89 6.16
CA ARG A 995 38.01 -28.31 5.92
C ARG A 995 38.58 -28.61 4.52
N GLY A 996 38.52 -27.65 3.59
CA GLY A 996 38.94 -27.84 2.19
C GLY A 996 37.97 -28.68 1.35
N GLU A 997 36.69 -28.72 1.71
CA GLU A 997 35.66 -29.55 1.06
C GLU A 997 34.92 -28.78 -0.03
N VAL A 998 35.54 -28.71 -1.21
CA VAL A 998 35.10 -27.84 -2.33
C VAL A 998 33.66 -28.09 -2.77
N GLU A 999 33.22 -29.35 -2.89
CA GLU A 999 31.86 -29.71 -3.35
C GLU A 999 30.77 -29.25 -2.36
N GLN A 1000 31.05 -29.35 -1.05
CA GLN A 1000 30.10 -28.93 -0.01
C GLN A 1000 29.98 -27.40 0.05
N VAL A 1001 31.09 -26.68 -0.16
CA VAL A 1001 31.08 -25.22 -0.30
C VAL A 1001 30.29 -24.81 -1.54
N ASP A 1002 30.50 -25.47 -2.67
CA ASP A 1002 29.81 -25.16 -3.93
C ASP A 1002 28.29 -25.33 -3.81
N THR A 1003 27.86 -26.45 -3.24
CA THR A 1003 26.44 -26.75 -3.01
C THR A 1003 25.81 -25.70 -2.10
N SER A 1004 26.43 -25.43 -0.95
CA SER A 1004 25.88 -24.53 0.07
C SER A 1004 25.89 -23.07 -0.40
N ALA A 1005 26.94 -22.63 -1.08
CA ALA A 1005 27.06 -21.26 -1.59
C ALA A 1005 26.10 -21.01 -2.77
N THR A 1006 25.85 -22.01 -3.62
CA THR A 1006 24.82 -21.93 -4.68
C THR A 1006 23.42 -21.76 -4.08
N GLN A 1007 23.07 -22.58 -3.08
CA GLN A 1007 21.80 -22.45 -2.36
C GLN A 1007 21.66 -21.08 -1.69
N MET A 1008 22.73 -20.61 -1.04
CA MET A 1008 22.75 -19.31 -0.38
C MET A 1008 22.55 -18.16 -1.37
N LEU A 1009 23.23 -18.18 -2.53
CA LEU A 1009 23.06 -17.16 -3.58
C LEU A 1009 21.62 -17.11 -4.12
N GLN A 1010 20.99 -18.27 -4.30
CA GLN A 1010 19.61 -18.34 -4.75
C GLN A 1010 18.69 -17.63 -3.76
N ILE A 1011 18.75 -18.00 -2.48
CA ILE A 1011 17.95 -17.38 -1.40
C ILE A 1011 18.22 -15.87 -1.32
N CYS A 1012 19.49 -15.44 -1.38
CA CYS A 1012 19.83 -14.03 -1.24
C CYS A 1012 19.31 -13.19 -2.43
N LYS A 1013 19.33 -13.74 -3.65
CA LYS A 1013 18.79 -13.06 -4.84
C LYS A 1013 17.28 -13.01 -4.84
N GLU A 1014 16.62 -14.08 -4.41
CA GLU A 1014 15.16 -14.17 -4.29
C GLU A 1014 14.61 -13.17 -3.27
N HIS A 1015 15.33 -12.93 -2.16
CA HIS A 1015 14.86 -12.10 -1.05
C HIS A 1015 15.62 -10.77 -0.86
N GLY A 1016 16.59 -10.44 -1.71
CA GLY A 1016 17.31 -9.16 -1.67
C GLY A 1016 18.31 -9.01 -0.52
N PHE A 1017 18.91 -10.10 -0.02
CA PHE A 1017 19.88 -10.07 1.09
C PHE A 1017 21.30 -9.71 0.61
N SER A 1018 21.53 -8.45 0.27
CA SER A 1018 22.76 -7.96 -0.38
C SER A 1018 24.07 -8.32 0.36
N VAL A 1019 24.10 -8.17 1.69
CA VAL A 1019 25.28 -8.50 2.52
C VAL A 1019 25.64 -9.99 2.34
N TRP A 1020 24.66 -10.88 2.47
CA TRP A 1020 24.89 -12.32 2.37
C TRP A 1020 25.12 -12.79 0.93
N GLU A 1021 24.52 -12.12 -0.06
CA GLU A 1021 24.82 -12.35 -1.48
C GLU A 1021 26.32 -12.10 -1.76
N ALA A 1022 26.87 -11.02 -1.21
CA ALA A 1022 28.30 -10.70 -1.34
C ALA A 1022 29.19 -11.80 -0.73
N ALA A 1023 28.88 -12.27 0.49
CA ALA A 1023 29.59 -13.38 1.11
C ALA A 1023 29.52 -14.67 0.28
N ALA A 1024 28.33 -15.05 -0.19
CA ALA A 1024 28.15 -16.24 -1.01
C ALA A 1024 28.89 -16.13 -2.36
N THR A 1025 28.96 -14.93 -2.93
CA THR A 1025 29.74 -14.63 -4.14
C THR A 1025 31.24 -14.86 -3.92
N VAL A 1026 31.79 -14.42 -2.79
CA VAL A 1026 33.19 -14.71 -2.43
C VAL A 1026 33.44 -16.21 -2.31
N MET A 1027 32.54 -16.94 -1.62
CA MET A 1027 32.69 -18.39 -1.45
C MET A 1027 32.63 -19.16 -2.77
N LYS A 1028 31.75 -18.76 -3.70
CA LYS A 1028 31.73 -19.32 -5.07
C LYS A 1028 32.99 -18.99 -5.85
N GLY A 1029 33.53 -17.78 -5.69
CA GLY A 1029 34.81 -17.42 -6.29
C GLY A 1029 35.95 -18.31 -5.77
N TRP A 1030 35.97 -18.63 -4.47
CA TRP A 1030 36.94 -19.58 -3.93
C TRP A 1030 36.80 -20.99 -4.53
N VAL A 1031 35.58 -21.48 -4.73
CA VAL A 1031 35.34 -22.76 -5.43
C VAL A 1031 35.93 -22.75 -6.84
N LEU A 1032 35.74 -21.67 -7.61
CA LEU A 1032 36.33 -21.54 -8.95
C LEU A 1032 37.86 -21.59 -8.93
N ALA A 1033 38.49 -20.98 -7.91
CA ALA A 1033 39.95 -21.04 -7.75
C ALA A 1033 40.44 -22.47 -7.52
N GLU A 1034 39.74 -23.24 -6.68
CA GLU A 1034 40.04 -24.64 -6.40
C GLU A 1034 39.74 -25.57 -7.59
N GLN A 1035 38.81 -25.19 -8.47
CA GLN A 1035 38.50 -25.89 -9.72
C GLN A 1035 39.41 -25.47 -10.90
N ASN A 1036 40.53 -24.79 -10.65
CA ASN A 1036 41.49 -24.32 -11.66
C ASN A 1036 40.95 -23.26 -12.65
N HIS A 1037 40.03 -22.39 -12.21
CA HIS A 1037 39.54 -21.23 -12.96
C HIS A 1037 39.92 -19.91 -12.26
N PRO A 1038 41.22 -19.61 -12.08
CA PRO A 1038 41.65 -18.59 -11.13
C PRO A 1038 41.35 -17.13 -11.56
N GLU A 1039 41.32 -16.81 -12.87
CA GLU A 1039 41.01 -15.45 -13.33
C GLU A 1039 39.53 -15.07 -13.14
N GLU A 1040 38.63 -16.03 -13.40
CA GLU A 1040 37.20 -15.89 -13.11
C GLU A 1040 36.97 -15.79 -11.60
N ALA A 1041 37.68 -16.62 -10.82
CA ALA A 1041 37.66 -16.58 -9.36
C ALA A 1041 38.06 -15.20 -8.81
N ILE A 1042 39.18 -14.64 -9.26
CA ILE A 1042 39.66 -13.30 -8.83
C ILE A 1042 38.59 -12.25 -9.12
N THR A 1043 37.99 -12.28 -10.32
CA THR A 1043 36.94 -11.34 -10.70
C THR A 1043 35.72 -11.45 -9.79
N MET A 1044 35.28 -12.68 -9.51
CA MET A 1044 34.12 -12.95 -8.66
C MET A 1044 34.36 -12.58 -7.20
N ILE A 1045 35.51 -12.94 -6.62
CA ILE A 1045 35.87 -12.61 -5.23
C ILE A 1045 35.99 -11.10 -5.07
N ARG A 1046 36.66 -10.39 -5.99
CA ARG A 1046 36.77 -8.92 -5.92
C ARG A 1046 35.41 -8.24 -5.97
N LYS A 1047 34.50 -8.71 -6.85
CA LYS A 1047 33.12 -8.20 -6.89
C LYS A 1047 32.43 -8.40 -5.54
N GLY A 1048 32.52 -9.59 -4.96
CA GLY A 1048 31.94 -9.89 -3.65
C GLY A 1048 32.50 -8.99 -2.54
N ILE A 1049 33.81 -8.79 -2.49
CA ILE A 1049 34.46 -7.89 -1.52
C ILE A 1049 33.99 -6.44 -1.72
N THR A 1050 33.95 -5.92 -2.95
CA THR A 1050 33.48 -4.56 -3.22
C THR A 1050 32.04 -4.37 -2.77
N THR A 1051 31.13 -5.30 -3.10
CA THR A 1051 29.74 -5.23 -2.62
C THR A 1051 29.66 -5.34 -1.10
N TRP A 1052 30.51 -6.14 -0.46
CA TRP A 1052 30.59 -6.22 1.00
C TRP A 1052 30.99 -4.87 1.63
N GLU A 1053 32.03 -4.23 1.11
CA GLU A 1053 32.52 -2.93 1.59
C GLU A 1053 31.53 -1.77 1.31
N GLU A 1054 30.78 -1.82 0.21
CA GLU A 1054 29.71 -0.85 -0.10
C GLU A 1054 28.62 -0.83 0.98
N THR A 1055 28.35 -1.96 1.63
CA THR A 1055 27.44 -2.03 2.78
C THR A 1055 28.05 -1.49 4.09
N ARG A 1056 29.33 -1.10 4.06
CA ARG A 1056 30.17 -0.75 5.22
C ARG A 1056 30.36 -1.90 6.22
N ALA A 1057 30.12 -3.13 5.80
CA ALA A 1057 30.47 -4.31 6.58
C ALA A 1057 31.99 -4.52 6.53
N GLU A 1058 32.57 -4.83 7.68
CA GLU A 1058 34.01 -5.12 7.82
C GLU A 1058 34.30 -6.47 8.45
N MET A 1059 33.33 -7.04 9.17
CA MET A 1059 33.39 -8.43 9.63
C MET A 1059 33.69 -9.36 8.45
N LEU A 1060 34.45 -10.43 8.66
CA LEU A 1060 34.83 -11.45 7.65
C LEU A 1060 35.80 -10.95 6.56
N LEU A 1061 36.10 -9.67 6.49
CA LEU A 1061 37.01 -9.13 5.47
C LEU A 1061 38.42 -9.77 5.54
N PRO A 1062 39.01 -10.08 6.71
CA PRO A 1062 40.26 -10.83 6.77
C PRO A 1062 40.19 -12.21 6.10
N LEU A 1063 39.08 -12.93 6.26
CA LEU A 1063 38.83 -14.21 5.57
C LEU A 1063 38.74 -13.99 4.06
N PHE A 1064 37.91 -13.04 3.60
CA PHE A 1064 37.71 -12.81 2.16
C PHE A 1064 39.00 -12.40 1.44
N LEU A 1065 39.82 -11.55 2.06
CA LEU A 1065 41.11 -11.19 1.53
C LEU A 1065 42.08 -12.38 1.49
N ALA A 1066 42.04 -13.28 2.48
CA ALA A 1066 42.83 -14.52 2.44
C ALA A 1066 42.36 -15.47 1.31
N LEU A 1067 41.06 -15.55 1.04
CA LEU A 1067 40.52 -16.32 -0.10
C LEU A 1067 40.92 -15.69 -1.45
N LEU A 1068 40.93 -14.35 -1.54
CA LEU A 1068 41.43 -13.64 -2.72
C LEU A 1068 42.93 -13.90 -2.94
N ALA A 1069 43.73 -13.89 -1.86
CA ALA A 1069 45.15 -14.22 -1.93
C ALA A 1069 45.38 -15.65 -2.43
N GLN A 1070 44.57 -16.63 -2.00
CA GLN A 1070 44.60 -17.99 -2.54
C GLN A 1070 44.28 -18.01 -4.04
N ALA A 1071 43.27 -17.26 -4.50
CA ALA A 1071 42.97 -17.17 -5.92
C ALA A 1071 44.13 -16.55 -6.73
N TYR A 1072 44.78 -15.50 -6.21
CA TYR A 1072 46.00 -14.94 -6.81
C TYR A 1072 47.15 -15.95 -6.84
N GLN A 1073 47.33 -16.74 -5.78
CA GLN A 1073 48.32 -17.80 -5.74
C GLN A 1073 48.05 -18.84 -6.85
N ARG A 1074 46.80 -19.27 -7.03
CA ARG A 1074 46.41 -20.21 -8.11
C ARG A 1074 46.61 -19.62 -9.51
N ALA A 1075 46.51 -18.30 -9.65
CA ALA A 1075 46.81 -17.58 -10.90
C ALA A 1075 48.32 -17.36 -11.14
N GLY A 1076 49.20 -17.76 -10.21
CA GLY A 1076 50.63 -17.46 -10.28
C GLY A 1076 51.01 -16.02 -9.93
N GLN A 1077 50.07 -15.22 -9.43
CA GLN A 1077 50.26 -13.81 -9.06
C GLN A 1077 50.75 -13.68 -7.61
N HIS A 1078 51.85 -14.35 -7.25
CA HIS A 1078 52.29 -14.57 -5.86
C HIS A 1078 52.61 -13.28 -5.07
N ASN A 1079 53.22 -12.28 -5.72
CA ASN A 1079 53.49 -10.99 -5.06
C ASN A 1079 52.20 -10.26 -4.68
N LEU A 1080 51.19 -10.33 -5.56
CA LEU A 1080 49.88 -9.72 -5.30
C LEU A 1080 49.11 -10.49 -4.22
N ALA A 1081 49.24 -11.82 -4.18
CA ALA A 1081 48.74 -12.64 -3.09
C ALA A 1081 49.33 -12.21 -1.74
N LEU A 1082 50.65 -12.03 -1.65
CA LEU A 1082 51.31 -11.61 -0.41
C LEU A 1082 50.87 -10.21 0.04
N GLN A 1083 50.81 -9.25 -0.90
CA GLN A 1083 50.28 -7.90 -0.63
C GLN A 1083 48.82 -7.95 -0.13
N THR A 1084 48.01 -8.85 -0.67
CA THR A 1084 46.62 -9.03 -0.24
C THR A 1084 46.54 -9.57 1.20
N LEU A 1085 47.43 -10.49 1.60
CA LEU A 1085 47.52 -10.97 2.99
C LEU A 1085 48.04 -9.87 3.96
N ASP A 1086 48.89 -8.95 3.49
CA ASP A 1086 49.31 -7.79 4.28
C ASP A 1086 48.15 -6.82 4.51
N SER A 1087 47.34 -6.57 3.48
CA SER A 1087 46.07 -5.82 3.61
C SER A 1087 45.14 -6.47 4.63
N ALA A 1088 44.99 -7.79 4.59
CA ALA A 1088 44.20 -8.53 5.58
C ALA A 1088 44.76 -8.36 7.01
N SER A 1089 46.08 -8.35 7.19
CA SER A 1089 46.72 -8.11 8.49
C SER A 1089 46.46 -6.69 9.02
N CYS A 1090 46.41 -5.70 8.14
CA CYS A 1090 46.02 -4.33 8.48
C CYS A 1090 44.57 -4.26 8.98
N VAL A 1091 43.65 -4.98 8.32
CA VAL A 1091 42.25 -5.10 8.78
C VAL A 1091 42.19 -5.71 10.18
N ILE A 1092 42.86 -6.84 10.41
CA ILE A 1092 42.94 -7.49 11.74
C ILE A 1092 43.42 -6.51 12.82
N THR A 1093 44.44 -5.71 12.51
CA THR A 1093 45.01 -4.73 13.44
C THR A 1093 43.99 -3.64 13.81
N ARG A 1094 43.17 -3.23 12.85
CA ARG A 1094 42.18 -2.16 13.00
C ARG A 1094 40.88 -2.63 13.66
N THR A 1095 40.37 -3.82 13.32
CA THR A 1095 39.08 -4.34 13.81
C THR A 1095 39.22 -5.22 15.06
N GLY A 1096 40.39 -5.84 15.23
CA GLY A 1096 40.62 -6.86 16.25
C GLY A 1096 40.11 -8.26 15.87
N GLU A 1097 39.61 -8.46 14.65
CA GLU A 1097 39.14 -9.77 14.16
C GLU A 1097 40.31 -10.73 13.95
N ARG A 1098 40.51 -11.69 14.84
CA ARG A 1098 41.72 -12.53 14.88
C ARG A 1098 41.47 -14.00 14.58
N ASN A 1099 40.21 -14.42 14.40
CA ASN A 1099 39.82 -15.84 14.31
C ASN A 1099 40.50 -16.60 13.16
N TYR A 1100 40.92 -15.88 12.11
CA TYR A 1100 41.64 -16.43 10.95
C TYR A 1100 43.14 -16.06 10.90
N ALA A 1101 43.66 -15.38 11.93
CA ALA A 1101 45.01 -14.82 11.93
C ALA A 1101 46.11 -15.89 11.79
N ALA A 1102 45.98 -17.03 12.48
CA ALA A 1102 46.95 -18.12 12.38
C ALA A 1102 47.05 -18.68 10.95
N GLU A 1103 45.92 -18.89 10.29
CA GLU A 1103 45.87 -19.41 8.92
C GLU A 1103 46.39 -18.39 7.91
N LEU A 1104 46.05 -17.12 8.07
CA LEU A 1104 46.58 -16.02 7.25
C LEU A 1104 48.11 -15.98 7.33
N THR A 1105 48.69 -16.02 8.53
CA THR A 1105 50.15 -16.01 8.73
C THR A 1105 50.79 -17.27 8.15
N ARG A 1106 50.15 -18.43 8.27
CA ARG A 1106 50.61 -19.68 7.64
C ARG A 1106 50.67 -19.54 6.11
N GLN A 1107 49.65 -18.96 5.48
CA GLN A 1107 49.61 -18.72 4.03
C GLN A 1107 50.72 -17.77 3.55
N LYS A 1108 51.11 -16.76 4.35
CA LYS A 1108 52.29 -15.93 4.07
C LYS A 1108 53.56 -16.78 4.00
N GLY A 1109 53.73 -17.72 4.92
CA GLY A 1109 54.85 -18.67 4.92
C GLY A 1109 54.88 -19.53 3.66
N GLU A 1110 53.74 -20.05 3.22
CA GLU A 1110 53.63 -20.84 1.98
C GLU A 1110 54.02 -20.02 0.74
N LEU A 1111 53.52 -18.78 0.63
CA LEU A 1111 53.86 -17.87 -0.46
C LEU A 1111 55.36 -17.53 -0.48
N CYS A 1112 55.98 -17.32 0.69
CA CYS A 1112 57.43 -17.12 0.79
C CYS A 1112 58.20 -18.33 0.26
N LEU A 1113 57.76 -19.57 0.54
CA LEU A 1113 58.40 -20.76 -0.03
C LEU A 1113 58.24 -20.86 -1.55
N ILE A 1114 57.08 -20.47 -2.10
CA ILE A 1114 56.86 -20.45 -3.54
C ILE A 1114 57.77 -19.41 -4.21
N LEU A 1115 57.77 -18.18 -3.70
CA LEU A 1115 58.63 -17.10 -4.20
C LEU A 1115 60.11 -17.46 -4.09
N ALA A 1116 60.53 -18.14 -3.03
CA ALA A 1116 61.90 -18.64 -2.90
C ALA A 1116 62.26 -19.60 -4.04
N LYS A 1117 61.38 -20.56 -4.38
CA LYS A 1117 61.62 -21.49 -5.50
C LYS A 1117 61.67 -20.78 -6.86
N GLU A 1118 60.84 -19.77 -7.08
CA GLU A 1118 60.87 -18.95 -8.30
C GLU A 1118 62.19 -18.17 -8.44
N VAL A 1119 62.68 -17.60 -7.34
CA VAL A 1119 63.97 -16.90 -7.31
C VAL A 1119 65.12 -17.89 -7.54
N GLU A 1120 65.08 -19.08 -6.95
CA GLU A 1120 66.10 -20.13 -7.14
C GLU A 1120 66.17 -20.60 -8.60
N ALA A 1121 65.04 -20.63 -9.30
CA ALA A 1121 64.99 -20.93 -10.73
C ALA A 1121 65.62 -19.83 -11.62
N VAL A 1122 65.78 -18.60 -11.10
CA VAL A 1122 66.26 -17.42 -11.83
C VAL A 1122 67.67 -16.97 -11.39
N SER A 1123 68.06 -17.18 -10.13
CA SER A 1123 69.37 -16.81 -9.57
C SER A 1123 69.66 -17.54 -8.25
N THR A 1124 70.92 -17.95 -8.02
CA THR A 1124 71.34 -18.74 -6.85
C THR A 1124 71.74 -17.93 -5.60
N GLU A 1125 71.77 -16.59 -5.66
CA GLU A 1125 72.41 -15.78 -4.62
C GLU A 1125 71.47 -15.22 -3.53
N ASN A 1126 70.13 -15.35 -3.63
CA ASN A 1126 69.18 -14.65 -2.73
C ASN A 1126 68.05 -15.51 -2.09
N THR A 1127 68.14 -16.85 -2.12
CA THR A 1127 67.02 -17.73 -1.69
C THR A 1127 66.93 -17.94 -0.17
N GLN A 1128 68.05 -17.95 0.55
CA GLN A 1128 68.13 -18.19 1.99
C GLN A 1128 67.30 -17.23 2.88
N PRO A 1129 67.29 -15.90 2.66
CA PRO A 1129 66.50 -15.00 3.51
C PRO A 1129 64.99 -15.23 3.39
N THR A 1130 64.49 -15.61 2.21
CA THR A 1130 63.06 -15.86 1.97
C THR A 1130 62.58 -17.17 2.61
N VAL A 1131 63.42 -18.22 2.62
CA VAL A 1131 63.12 -19.48 3.32
C VAL A 1131 63.14 -19.29 4.84
N ALA A 1132 64.08 -18.51 5.37
CA ALA A 1132 64.10 -18.15 6.80
C ALA A 1132 62.86 -17.33 7.20
N GLN A 1133 62.40 -16.44 6.31
CA GLN A 1133 61.16 -15.69 6.50
C GLN A 1133 59.93 -16.61 6.52
N ALA A 1134 59.87 -17.61 5.63
CA ALA A 1134 58.80 -18.60 5.65
C ALA A 1134 58.75 -19.39 6.97
N GLU A 1135 59.92 -19.85 7.47
CA GLU A 1135 60.01 -20.52 8.77
C GLU A 1135 59.51 -19.62 9.90
N SER A 1136 59.89 -18.33 9.90
CA SER A 1136 59.42 -17.34 10.87
C SER A 1136 57.90 -17.21 10.85
N TYR A 1137 57.28 -17.14 9.66
CA TYR A 1137 55.82 -17.06 9.55
C TYR A 1137 55.13 -18.33 10.06
N PHE A 1138 55.64 -19.53 9.78
CA PHE A 1138 55.04 -20.75 10.33
C PHE A 1138 55.18 -20.83 11.86
N GLN A 1139 56.31 -20.40 12.42
CA GLN A 1139 56.49 -20.30 13.87
C GLN A 1139 55.54 -19.28 14.50
N GLU A 1140 55.36 -18.12 13.86
CA GLU A 1140 54.41 -17.10 14.29
C GLU A 1140 52.96 -17.63 14.23
N ALA A 1141 52.57 -18.28 13.13
CA ALA A 1141 51.26 -18.92 12.99
C ALA A 1141 51.00 -19.94 14.11
N LEU A 1142 52.00 -20.75 14.46
CA LEU A 1142 51.92 -21.71 15.57
C LEU A 1142 51.75 -21.02 16.93
N ILE A 1143 52.46 -19.91 17.16
CA ILE A 1143 52.32 -19.10 18.39
C ILE A 1143 50.91 -18.52 18.48
N ILE A 1144 50.41 -17.92 17.40
CA ILE A 1144 49.05 -17.35 17.34
C ILE A 1144 48.01 -18.45 17.62
N ALA A 1145 48.09 -19.60 16.95
CA ALA A 1145 47.15 -20.69 17.16
C ALA A 1145 47.15 -21.19 18.62
N ARG A 1146 48.32 -21.28 19.26
CA ARG A 1146 48.43 -21.66 20.67
C ARG A 1146 47.84 -20.61 21.62
N GLN A 1147 48.05 -19.32 21.35
CA GLN A 1147 47.45 -18.24 22.13
C GLN A 1147 45.91 -18.24 22.05
N GLN A 1148 45.37 -18.70 20.92
CA GLN A 1148 43.93 -18.83 20.69
C GLN A 1148 43.35 -20.16 21.20
N ASP A 1149 44.18 -21.08 21.73
CA ASP A 1149 43.80 -22.47 22.01
C ASP A 1149 43.22 -23.22 20.78
N ALA A 1150 43.61 -22.81 19.57
CA ALA A 1150 43.03 -23.27 18.32
C ALA A 1150 43.77 -24.49 17.75
N LYS A 1151 43.36 -25.68 18.17
CA LYS A 1151 44.06 -26.94 17.84
C LYS A 1151 44.11 -27.27 16.36
N SER A 1152 43.05 -27.00 15.60
CA SER A 1152 43.06 -27.27 14.15
C SER A 1152 44.02 -26.34 13.39
N TRP A 1153 44.07 -25.06 13.79
CA TRP A 1153 45.05 -24.12 13.25
C TRP A 1153 46.49 -24.46 13.70
N GLU A 1154 46.66 -24.93 14.96
CA GLU A 1154 47.95 -25.40 15.48
C GLU A 1154 48.47 -26.58 14.66
N LEU A 1155 47.60 -27.55 14.33
CA LEU A 1155 47.93 -28.70 13.49
C LEU A 1155 48.41 -28.28 12.10
N ARG A 1156 47.71 -27.35 11.43
CA ARG A 1156 48.09 -26.85 10.10
C ARG A 1156 49.42 -26.11 10.10
N ALA A 1157 49.64 -25.22 11.06
CA ALA A 1157 50.91 -24.51 11.20
C ALA A 1157 52.06 -25.49 11.47
N ALA A 1158 51.83 -26.48 12.34
CA ALA A 1158 52.81 -27.52 12.65
C ALA A 1158 53.10 -28.42 11.43
N LEU A 1159 52.11 -28.75 10.62
CA LEU A 1159 52.26 -29.49 9.37
C LEU A 1159 53.19 -28.75 8.40
N SER A 1160 52.89 -27.49 8.07
CA SER A 1160 53.71 -26.69 7.15
C SER A 1160 55.15 -26.52 7.65
N LEU A 1161 55.32 -26.28 8.96
CA LEU A 1161 56.65 -26.18 9.58
C LEU A 1161 57.41 -27.50 9.55
N SER A 1162 56.73 -28.62 9.82
CA SER A 1162 57.31 -29.95 9.82
C SER A 1162 57.74 -30.39 8.42
N GLU A 1163 56.94 -30.07 7.39
CA GLU A 1163 57.30 -30.30 5.98
C GLU A 1163 58.55 -29.49 5.59
N LEU A 1164 58.65 -28.23 6.02
CA LEU A 1164 59.83 -27.40 5.79
C LEU A 1164 61.07 -27.96 6.49
N TRP A 1165 60.96 -28.29 7.78
CA TRP A 1165 62.06 -28.86 8.56
C TRP A 1165 62.53 -30.21 8.03
N ARG A 1166 61.62 -31.06 7.56
CA ARG A 1166 61.98 -32.30 6.86
C ARG A 1166 62.87 -32.02 5.65
N ASN A 1167 62.50 -31.05 4.81
CA ASN A 1167 63.29 -30.67 3.64
C ASN A 1167 64.66 -30.06 4.00
N GLN A 1168 64.81 -29.54 5.22
CA GLN A 1168 66.07 -29.03 5.78
C GLN A 1168 66.88 -30.10 6.55
N ASN A 1169 66.52 -31.39 6.45
CA ASN A 1169 67.13 -32.50 7.20
C ASN A 1169 66.96 -32.39 8.73
N ARG A 1170 65.91 -31.71 9.21
CA ARG A 1170 65.53 -31.56 10.63
C ARG A 1170 64.33 -32.44 10.99
N GLY A 1171 64.32 -33.70 10.52
CA GLY A 1171 63.20 -34.62 10.69
C GLY A 1171 62.83 -34.91 12.15
N GLN A 1172 63.81 -34.96 13.05
CA GLN A 1172 63.55 -35.18 14.47
C GLN A 1172 62.82 -33.99 15.13
N ASP A 1173 63.16 -32.75 14.75
CA ASP A 1173 62.46 -31.54 15.22
C ASP A 1173 61.00 -31.56 14.75
N ALA A 1174 60.80 -31.91 13.47
CA ALA A 1174 59.47 -32.05 12.86
C ALA A 1174 58.62 -33.11 13.58
N TYR A 1175 59.19 -34.29 13.83
CA TYR A 1175 58.51 -35.37 14.55
C TYR A 1175 58.12 -34.96 15.97
N ASN A 1176 59.06 -34.36 16.72
CA ASN A 1176 58.85 -33.93 18.09
C ASN A 1176 57.78 -32.82 18.20
N LEU A 1177 57.65 -31.98 17.17
CA LEU A 1177 56.60 -30.96 17.10
C LEU A 1177 55.24 -31.57 16.77
N LEU A 1178 55.14 -32.35 15.69
CA LEU A 1178 53.86 -32.77 15.11
C LEU A 1178 53.19 -33.89 15.92
N LYS A 1179 53.96 -34.85 16.45
CA LYS A 1179 53.43 -36.02 17.18
C LYS A 1179 52.51 -35.65 18.36
N PRO A 1180 52.92 -34.80 19.31
CA PRO A 1180 52.05 -34.47 20.45
C PRO A 1180 50.79 -33.71 20.04
N ILE A 1181 50.83 -32.94 18.95
CA ILE A 1181 49.67 -32.21 18.44
C ILE A 1181 48.68 -33.20 17.80
N TYR A 1182 49.16 -34.11 16.94
CA TYR A 1182 48.32 -35.16 16.35
C TYR A 1182 47.66 -36.04 17.41
N ALA A 1183 48.42 -36.43 18.44
CA ALA A 1183 47.92 -37.27 19.53
C ALA A 1183 46.87 -36.61 20.43
N TRP A 1184 46.69 -35.28 20.35
CA TRP A 1184 45.66 -34.56 21.09
C TRP A 1184 44.25 -34.83 20.51
N PHE A 1185 44.14 -35.05 19.20
CA PHE A 1185 42.86 -35.26 18.53
C PHE A 1185 42.28 -36.65 18.86
N THR A 1186 41.00 -36.67 19.23
CA THR A 1186 40.26 -37.89 19.60
C THR A 1186 39.14 -38.23 18.62
N GLU A 1187 38.80 -37.32 17.72
CA GLU A 1187 37.73 -37.44 16.71
C GLU A 1187 38.19 -36.87 15.35
N GLY A 1188 37.50 -37.24 14.26
CA GLY A 1188 37.76 -36.76 12.90
C GLY A 1188 39.10 -37.15 12.29
N LEU A 1189 39.65 -38.32 12.69
CA LEU A 1189 40.95 -38.83 12.22
C LEU A 1189 41.00 -39.12 10.70
N ASP A 1190 39.86 -39.09 10.03
CA ASP A 1190 39.63 -39.24 8.59
C ASP A 1190 39.58 -37.89 7.84
N THR A 1191 39.63 -36.76 8.55
CA THR A 1191 39.74 -35.44 7.91
C THR A 1191 41.08 -35.25 7.19
N ASN A 1192 41.09 -34.42 6.15
CA ASN A 1192 42.26 -34.20 5.28
C ASN A 1192 43.54 -33.83 6.05
N ASP A 1193 43.46 -32.90 7.01
CA ASP A 1193 44.64 -32.45 7.77
C ASP A 1193 45.19 -33.54 8.69
N LEU A 1194 44.31 -34.30 9.34
CA LEU A 1194 44.72 -35.40 10.23
C LEU A 1194 45.27 -36.58 9.45
N LEU A 1195 44.75 -36.88 8.26
CA LEU A 1195 45.33 -37.85 7.35
C LEU A 1195 46.72 -37.41 6.86
N ARG A 1196 46.88 -36.12 6.48
CA ARG A 1196 48.19 -35.57 6.12
C ARG A 1196 49.19 -35.66 7.27
N ALA A 1197 48.79 -35.31 8.49
CA ALA A 1197 49.65 -35.40 9.66
C ALA A 1197 50.06 -36.84 9.98
N LYS A 1198 49.12 -37.79 9.88
CA LYS A 1198 49.41 -39.22 10.06
C LYS A 1198 50.42 -39.73 9.03
N ASN A 1199 50.25 -39.36 7.76
CA ASN A 1199 51.17 -39.77 6.69
C ASN A 1199 52.56 -39.16 6.88
N LEU A 1200 52.64 -37.86 7.18
CA LEU A 1200 53.92 -37.18 7.45
C LEU A 1200 54.64 -37.75 8.67
N LEU A 1201 53.91 -38.08 9.75
CA LEU A 1201 54.50 -38.73 10.92
C LEU A 1201 55.10 -40.09 10.57
N LYS A 1202 54.43 -40.87 9.72
CA LYS A 1202 54.95 -42.16 9.24
C LYS A 1202 56.25 -41.96 8.44
N GLU A 1203 56.29 -40.96 7.56
CA GLU A 1203 57.47 -40.61 6.76
C GLU A 1203 58.64 -40.06 7.60
N LEU A 1204 58.37 -39.54 8.81
CA LEU A 1204 59.40 -39.05 9.74
C LEU A 1204 59.91 -40.14 10.71
N GLU A 1205 59.20 -41.27 10.82
CA GLU A 1205 59.62 -42.45 11.58
C GLU A 1205 60.50 -43.41 10.77
N GLU A 1206 60.28 -43.43 9.45
CA GLU A 1206 61.10 -44.14 8.44
C GLU A 1206 62.43 -43.41 8.19
#